data_AF-A0A7Z9N1C7-F1
#
_entry.id   AF-A0A7Z9N1C7-F1
#
_cell.length_a   1.000
_cell.length_b   1.000
_cell.length_c   1.000
_cell.angle_alpha   90.00
_cell.angle_beta   90.00
_cell.angle_gamma   90.00
#
_symmetry.space_group_name_H-M   'P 1'
#
loop_
_entity.id
_entity.type
_entity.pdbx_description
1 polymer ?
#
loop_
_entity_poly.entity_id
_entity_poly.type
_entity_poly.pdbx_seq_one_letter_code
_entity_poly.pdbx_strand_id
1 'polypeptide(L)'
;KGIIFTQMNIISKRFSRALALPDLSSNDIFLSYLPLYHTFGRYLEMIGTIFWGATYAFAESPAYKTLLKNFSVVQPTVFISIPKRWIQLYEQINNQTQHDQLPPGKIKTVLKKLTGGKLKLGLSAAGYLDPDIFEFYQKNGIHLLSGYGMTEATGGITMTPVDEYLRDSVGKSLPGIETKITEDGELLICGPYVSPGYFGEIISTDYSDNWFHTGDIFKHKKGHLFIIGRKKEIYKNNRGQTISPQKIENLFQDFDTIKSVFLVGDGREHNTVLLYPKYEQIPLEIEKNSKQKFRDYFGSLVQSVNSFLAPYERIVNFAIIQRDFSEGYGELTRKETYKRNIILKNFAEIINPMYEKIYTSLMCEGFEIRIPNWLIREKGIIPSDIHWDGKTVSIRNETKSLVIQPNSGIFQIGDFSYIINKEFVDLEMLMISPYLWVGNQALVDFIGSIAFRISRFEINSDIQLNVSSLPWGDGRFPKTPNGKRENTSQRKASSLQLLHESAIVLHHPKNDNMASAMNHLHQDLENNTGDFKEIIHKVLLRLQFHPSQKVQIKSLEYLLPHITGSVFLESLTSVCEKSKKIDNIKKIDFDVQCIQQEHFDTLLKYVITKRLEEKSLDAKKQAFLCFLLKIIAIYGILHPKSYIWARVELIRWELSGAKNQVLSTVKKVLVTLTSGFREWVGVDRHLAIDPDTDDEYSWGDTILFDKNVEEESRKRLMEAMGNTVLLQEAIFLFSNHRLIRLEDIPKNGIWVSFLGSNHGKSVFRVLVQTRSSDSYNFVINLDENLGKLFIQDEIRWLITTGSSIYGPKLVEDFGGYWSKYGLYTEEYIPGETLYQHLERNREEIASGKAADRWQMQWLHFVWGGLMAYMDFWYRTGYVLYSANPSTKNLIVPRYDYATGTRLISISDRKHFTTISDFVFTLYGRFIITSEQDYPGLKRMGGWEVLFTAL
;
A
#
# COMPACT_ATOMS: atom_id res chain seq x y z
N LYS A 1 30.92 -38.73 26.27
CA LYS A 1 30.05 -38.72 27.47
C LYS A 1 28.86 -39.63 27.19
N GLY A 2 28.43 -40.48 28.13
CA GLY A 2 27.29 -41.37 27.91
C GLY A 2 26.00 -40.60 28.10
N ILE A 3 25.12 -40.54 27.09
CA ILE A 3 23.87 -39.79 27.22
C ILE A 3 22.76 -40.64 27.84
N ILE A 4 21.87 -40.02 28.61
CA ILE A 4 20.71 -40.70 29.19
C ILE A 4 19.54 -40.60 28.21
N PHE A 5 18.97 -41.73 27.80
CA PHE A 5 17.68 -41.77 27.11
C PHE A 5 16.63 -42.39 28.01
N THR A 6 15.60 -41.62 28.36
CA THR A 6 14.44 -42.13 29.09
C THR A 6 13.50 -42.88 28.14
N GLN A 7 12.63 -43.73 28.70
CA GLN A 7 11.58 -44.39 27.92
C GLN A 7 10.70 -43.37 27.19
N MET A 8 10.38 -42.25 27.85
CA MET A 8 9.63 -41.14 27.27
C MET A 8 10.35 -40.53 26.06
N ASN A 9 11.68 -40.35 26.14
CA ASN A 9 12.45 -39.83 25.01
C ASN A 9 12.35 -40.75 23.79
N ILE A 10 12.52 -42.06 24.00
CA ILE A 10 12.50 -43.05 22.91
C ILE A 10 11.09 -43.16 22.29
N ILE A 11 10.05 -43.30 23.11
CA ILE A 11 8.66 -43.47 22.65
C ILE A 11 8.18 -42.21 21.94
N SER A 12 8.32 -41.04 22.56
CA SER A 12 7.88 -39.77 21.97
C SER A 12 8.59 -39.50 20.64
N LYS A 13 9.89 -39.80 20.56
CA LYS A 13 10.64 -39.63 19.31
C LYS A 13 10.19 -40.59 18.21
N ARG A 14 9.75 -41.80 18.59
CA ARG A 14 9.25 -42.78 17.62
C ARG A 14 7.97 -42.31 16.94
N PHE A 15 6.99 -41.85 17.72
CA PHE A 15 5.75 -41.29 17.21
C PHE A 15 5.98 -40.00 16.41
N SER A 16 6.86 -39.13 16.88
CA SER A 16 7.28 -37.91 16.17
C SER A 16 7.77 -38.21 14.74
N ARG A 17 8.65 -39.21 14.58
CA ARG A 17 9.15 -39.64 13.27
C ARG A 17 8.09 -40.31 12.40
N ALA A 18 7.15 -41.05 13.01
CA ALA A 18 6.04 -41.67 12.28
C ALA A 18 5.09 -40.61 11.71
N LEU A 19 4.78 -39.57 12.49
CA LEU A 19 4.00 -38.43 12.01
C LEU A 19 4.70 -37.64 10.90
N ALA A 20 6.03 -37.56 10.95
CA ALA A 20 6.81 -36.89 9.92
C ALA A 20 7.02 -37.73 8.64
N LEU A 21 6.78 -39.05 8.71
CA LEU A 21 6.90 -39.99 7.58
C LEU A 21 5.65 -40.89 7.53
N PRO A 22 4.47 -40.32 7.25
CA PRO A 22 3.21 -41.06 7.31
C PRO A 22 3.09 -42.14 6.24
N ASP A 23 3.80 -42.00 5.13
CA ASP A 23 3.69 -42.89 3.96
C ASP A 23 4.53 -44.17 4.07
N LEU A 24 5.25 -44.36 5.18
CA LEU A 24 5.99 -45.59 5.45
C LEU A 24 5.07 -46.67 6.01
N SER A 25 5.20 -47.87 5.47
CA SER A 25 4.34 -49.01 5.82
C SER A 25 5.10 -50.33 5.81
N SER A 26 4.38 -51.43 6.05
CA SER A 26 4.95 -52.79 6.00
C SER A 26 5.46 -53.22 4.63
N ASN A 27 5.12 -52.48 3.57
CA ASN A 27 5.62 -52.72 2.22
C ASN A 27 7.01 -52.13 1.98
N ASP A 28 7.57 -51.37 2.93
CA ASP A 28 8.86 -50.72 2.77
C ASP A 28 10.04 -51.59 3.21
N ILE A 29 11.17 -51.42 2.52
CA ILE A 29 12.41 -52.15 2.77
C ILE A 29 13.55 -51.15 2.93
N PHE A 30 14.22 -51.18 4.07
CA PHE A 30 15.34 -50.34 4.41
C PHE A 30 16.64 -51.11 4.18
N LEU A 31 17.56 -50.56 3.40
CA LEU A 31 18.95 -51.04 3.37
C LEU A 31 19.77 -50.28 4.41
N SER A 32 20.17 -50.95 5.48
CA SER A 32 20.76 -50.31 6.64
C SER A 32 22.16 -50.82 6.94
N TYR A 33 23.10 -49.89 7.06
CA TYR A 33 24.51 -50.14 7.36
C TYR A 33 25.03 -49.30 8.52
N LEU A 34 24.21 -48.38 9.04
CA LEU A 34 24.60 -47.47 10.10
C LEU A 34 24.76 -48.24 11.42
N PRO A 35 25.80 -47.96 12.22
CA PRO A 35 26.03 -48.73 13.43
C PRO A 35 24.88 -48.60 14.44
N LEU A 36 24.49 -49.72 15.05
CA LEU A 36 23.43 -49.75 16.07
C LEU A 36 23.83 -49.10 17.41
N TYR A 37 25.10 -48.73 17.60
CA TYR A 37 25.49 -47.87 18.72
C TYR A 37 25.23 -46.38 18.44
N HIS A 38 24.91 -46.00 17.19
CA HIS A 38 24.55 -44.64 16.81
C HIS A 38 23.02 -44.46 16.76
N THR A 39 22.53 -43.26 17.08
CA THR A 39 21.08 -42.98 17.17
C THR A 39 20.35 -43.17 15.83
N PHE A 40 21.00 -42.89 14.70
CA PHE A 40 20.45 -43.14 13.37
C PHE A 40 20.14 -44.62 13.12
N GLY A 41 21.14 -45.49 13.28
CA GLY A 41 20.97 -46.93 12.97
C GLY A 41 19.96 -47.60 13.90
N ARG A 42 20.06 -47.35 15.21
CA ARG A 42 19.23 -48.03 16.20
C ARG A 42 17.82 -47.46 16.34
N TYR A 43 17.68 -46.15 16.54
CA TYR A 43 16.41 -45.56 16.91
C TYR A 43 15.61 -45.05 15.72
N LEU A 44 16.26 -44.56 14.66
CA LEU A 44 15.56 -44.10 13.46
C LEU A 44 15.24 -45.29 12.55
N GLU A 45 16.26 -46.03 12.09
CA GLU A 45 16.08 -47.11 11.14
C GLU A 45 15.51 -48.38 11.81
N MET A 46 16.25 -49.04 12.72
CA MET A 46 15.88 -50.37 13.24
C MET A 46 14.56 -50.35 14.00
N ILE A 47 14.42 -49.51 15.03
CA ILE A 47 13.15 -49.38 15.75
C ILE A 47 12.04 -48.81 14.85
N GLY A 48 12.38 -48.02 13.83
CA GLY A 48 11.41 -47.51 12.86
C GLY A 48 10.80 -48.61 12.03
N THR A 49 11.63 -49.45 11.43
CA THR A 49 11.14 -50.58 10.62
C THR A 49 10.23 -51.51 11.42
N ILE A 50 10.59 -51.81 12.68
CA ILE A 50 9.72 -52.59 13.58
C ILE A 50 8.38 -51.89 13.80
N PHE A 51 8.38 -50.57 14.03
CA PHE A 51 7.16 -49.80 14.26
C PHE A 51 6.24 -49.76 13.02
N TRP A 52 6.79 -49.54 11.82
CA TRP A 52 6.01 -49.50 10.58
C TRP A 52 5.66 -50.88 10.02
N GLY A 53 6.15 -51.96 10.65
CA GLY A 53 6.06 -53.32 10.11
C GLY A 53 6.89 -53.55 8.85
N ALA A 54 7.85 -52.66 8.56
CA ALA A 54 8.72 -52.67 7.39
C ALA A 54 9.88 -53.65 7.55
N THR A 55 10.59 -53.95 6.46
CA THR A 55 11.74 -54.86 6.47
C THR A 55 13.05 -54.11 6.72
N TYR A 56 13.81 -54.55 7.74
CA TYR A 56 15.18 -54.06 8.02
C TYR A 56 16.22 -55.01 7.39
N ALA A 57 16.85 -54.61 6.29
CA ALA A 57 17.88 -55.39 5.65
C ALA A 57 19.28 -54.92 6.06
N PHE A 58 20.00 -55.76 6.80
CA PHE A 58 21.40 -55.50 7.16
C PHE A 58 22.29 -55.55 5.93
N ALA A 59 23.06 -54.48 5.70
CA ALA A 59 24.16 -54.51 4.75
C ALA A 59 25.29 -55.40 5.27
N GLU A 60 25.96 -56.13 4.37
CA GLU A 60 27.07 -57.02 4.71
C GLU A 60 28.26 -56.24 5.31
N SER A 61 28.50 -55.02 4.83
CA SER A 61 29.53 -54.13 5.35
C SER A 61 29.24 -52.66 5.01
N PRO A 62 29.82 -51.68 5.73
CA PRO A 62 29.69 -50.26 5.41
C PRO A 62 30.50 -49.84 4.18
N ALA A 63 31.24 -50.75 3.54
CA ALA A 63 32.06 -50.45 2.36
C ALA A 63 31.16 -50.16 1.15
N TYR A 64 31.48 -49.10 0.40
CA TYR A 64 30.62 -48.60 -0.67
C TYR A 64 30.35 -49.64 -1.77
N LYS A 65 31.38 -50.41 -2.18
CA LYS A 65 31.24 -51.49 -3.16
C LYS A 65 30.25 -52.57 -2.71
N THR A 66 30.29 -52.92 -1.43
CA THR A 66 29.37 -53.91 -0.82
C THR A 66 27.95 -53.37 -0.78
N LEU A 67 27.77 -52.08 -0.44
CA LEU A 67 26.46 -51.43 -0.45
C LEU A 67 25.81 -51.45 -1.84
N LEU A 68 26.56 -51.18 -2.90
CA LEU A 68 26.04 -51.26 -4.28
C LEU A 68 25.53 -52.66 -4.65
N LYS A 69 26.26 -53.71 -4.23
CA LYS A 69 25.81 -55.09 -4.39
C LYS A 69 24.52 -55.34 -3.60
N ASN A 70 24.46 -54.89 -2.35
CA ASN A 70 23.27 -55.07 -1.51
C ASN A 70 22.06 -54.28 -2.04
N PHE A 71 22.22 -53.09 -2.64
CA PHE A 71 21.13 -52.39 -3.34
C PHE A 71 20.48 -53.26 -4.41
N SER A 72 21.29 -53.95 -5.22
CA SER A 72 20.78 -54.80 -6.29
C SER A 72 20.02 -56.02 -5.77
N VAL A 73 20.46 -56.60 -4.65
CA VAL A 73 19.84 -57.79 -4.03
C VAL A 73 18.59 -57.44 -3.22
N VAL A 74 18.67 -56.41 -2.38
CA VAL A 74 17.62 -56.02 -1.44
C VAL A 74 16.52 -55.22 -2.13
N GLN A 75 16.86 -54.46 -3.18
CA GLN A 75 15.95 -53.53 -3.86
C GLN A 75 15.20 -52.62 -2.87
N PRO A 76 15.92 -51.85 -2.03
CA PRO A 76 15.30 -51.10 -0.95
C PRO A 76 14.39 -49.99 -1.49
N THR A 77 13.33 -49.69 -0.74
CA THR A 77 12.46 -48.53 -0.99
C THR A 77 12.93 -47.29 -0.23
N VAL A 78 13.69 -47.48 0.86
CA VAL A 78 14.22 -46.41 1.71
C VAL A 78 15.72 -46.57 1.93
N PHE A 79 16.46 -45.47 1.85
CA PHE A 79 17.89 -45.43 2.17
C PHE A 79 18.22 -44.23 3.06
N ILE A 80 18.71 -44.47 4.27
CA ILE A 80 19.09 -43.41 5.21
C ILE A 80 20.61 -43.43 5.36
N SER A 81 21.27 -42.29 5.15
CA SER A 81 22.72 -42.25 5.06
C SER A 81 23.33 -40.88 5.35
N ILE A 82 24.66 -40.85 5.51
CA ILE A 82 25.47 -39.63 5.61
C ILE A 82 25.76 -39.01 4.23
N PRO A 83 26.09 -37.70 4.13
CA PRO A 83 26.36 -37.00 2.86
C PRO A 83 27.33 -37.74 1.96
N LYS A 84 28.42 -38.27 2.54
CA LYS A 84 29.47 -38.97 1.80
C LYS A 84 28.93 -40.08 0.88
N ARG A 85 27.92 -40.85 1.29
CA ARG A 85 27.40 -41.93 0.42
C ARG A 85 26.49 -41.42 -0.67
N TRP A 86 25.72 -40.36 -0.39
CA TRP A 86 24.91 -39.69 -1.41
C TRP A 86 25.77 -39.03 -2.48
N ILE A 87 26.90 -38.42 -2.07
CA ILE A 87 27.94 -37.89 -2.97
C ILE A 87 28.54 -39.03 -3.80
N GLN A 88 28.95 -40.15 -3.18
CA GLN A 88 29.53 -41.27 -3.91
C GLN A 88 28.56 -41.92 -4.92
N LEU A 89 27.27 -42.01 -4.57
CA LEU A 89 26.22 -42.45 -5.50
C LEU A 89 26.07 -41.46 -6.66
N TYR A 90 26.04 -40.17 -6.36
CA TYR A 90 25.94 -39.10 -7.35
C TYR A 90 27.14 -39.10 -8.31
N GLU A 91 28.36 -39.13 -7.79
CA GLU A 91 29.61 -39.21 -8.56
C GLU A 91 29.65 -40.47 -9.43
N GLN A 92 29.24 -41.63 -8.90
CA GLN A 92 29.23 -42.87 -9.68
C GLN A 92 28.21 -42.83 -10.82
N ILE A 93 27.05 -42.20 -10.60
CA ILE A 93 26.08 -41.96 -11.67
C ILE A 93 26.68 -41.03 -12.71
N ASN A 94 27.25 -39.89 -12.28
CA ASN A 94 27.85 -38.90 -13.18
C ASN A 94 29.03 -39.47 -13.99
N ASN A 95 29.90 -40.28 -13.38
CA ASN A 95 31.01 -40.91 -14.08
C ASN A 95 30.53 -41.94 -15.13
N GLN A 96 29.41 -42.61 -14.88
CA GLN A 96 28.79 -43.52 -15.86
C GLN A 96 28.01 -42.77 -16.95
N THR A 97 27.71 -41.48 -16.76
CA THR A 97 26.98 -40.66 -17.72
C THR A 97 27.85 -39.61 -18.44
N GLN A 98 29.07 -39.30 -17.96
CA GLN A 98 29.99 -38.34 -18.60
C GLN A 98 30.65 -38.88 -19.88
N HIS A 99 30.81 -40.21 -20.03
CA HIS A 99 31.43 -40.80 -21.22
C HIS A 99 30.52 -40.84 -22.45
N ASP A 100 29.23 -40.63 -22.29
CA ASP A 100 28.28 -40.60 -23.39
C ASP A 100 27.49 -39.28 -23.34
N GLN A 101 27.46 -38.48 -24.42
CA GLN A 101 26.44 -37.44 -24.56
C GLN A 101 25.08 -38.12 -24.68
N LEU A 102 24.29 -38.17 -23.59
CA LEU A 102 23.08 -38.99 -23.55
C LEU A 102 21.78 -38.19 -23.48
N PRO A 103 20.71 -38.69 -24.14
CA PRO A 103 19.39 -38.07 -24.14
C PRO A 103 18.72 -38.08 -22.74
N PRO A 104 17.76 -37.17 -22.50
CA PRO A 104 17.04 -37.07 -21.24
C PRO A 104 16.32 -38.39 -20.89
N GLY A 105 16.61 -38.94 -19.70
CA GLY A 105 15.99 -40.19 -19.18
C GLY A 105 16.97 -41.34 -18.87
N LYS A 106 18.19 -41.33 -19.43
CA LYS A 106 19.19 -42.36 -19.11
C LYS A 106 19.70 -42.27 -17.67
N ILE A 107 19.80 -41.07 -17.08
CA ILE A 107 20.19 -40.85 -15.67
C ILE A 107 19.26 -41.63 -14.72
N LYS A 108 17.94 -41.52 -14.93
CA LYS A 108 16.94 -42.24 -14.13
C LYS A 108 17.07 -43.76 -14.26
N THR A 109 17.45 -44.25 -15.45
CA THR A 109 17.69 -45.67 -15.71
C THR A 109 18.94 -46.18 -14.99
N VAL A 110 20.04 -45.43 -15.06
CA VAL A 110 21.29 -45.73 -14.35
C VAL A 110 21.07 -45.70 -12.84
N LEU A 111 20.40 -44.67 -12.33
CA LEU A 111 20.04 -44.54 -10.92
C LEU A 111 19.20 -45.73 -10.45
N LYS A 112 18.12 -46.07 -11.16
CA LYS A 112 17.31 -47.27 -10.85
C LYS A 112 18.13 -48.55 -10.84
N LYS A 113 19.03 -48.72 -11.81
CA LYS A 113 19.89 -49.91 -11.87
C LYS A 113 20.82 -49.99 -10.66
N LEU A 114 21.46 -48.88 -10.28
CA LEU A 114 22.40 -48.84 -9.15
C LEU A 114 21.72 -49.00 -7.80
N THR A 115 20.49 -48.52 -7.64
CA THR A 115 19.75 -48.54 -6.36
C THR A 115 18.79 -49.72 -6.23
N GLY A 116 18.78 -50.66 -7.18
CA GLY A 116 17.88 -51.82 -7.17
C GLY A 116 16.44 -51.52 -7.62
N GLY A 117 16.17 -50.31 -8.09
CA GLY A 117 15.00 -49.96 -8.90
C GLY A 117 13.76 -49.49 -8.16
N LYS A 118 13.68 -49.73 -6.84
CA LYS A 118 12.53 -49.41 -5.99
C LYS A 118 12.74 -48.25 -5.02
N LEU A 119 13.93 -47.67 -4.97
CA LEU A 119 14.27 -46.58 -4.04
C LEU A 119 13.40 -45.35 -4.33
N LYS A 120 12.57 -44.96 -3.34
CA LYS A 120 11.67 -43.81 -3.43
C LYS A 120 12.03 -42.69 -2.45
N LEU A 121 12.59 -43.03 -1.29
CA LEU A 121 12.85 -42.10 -0.19
C LEU A 121 14.29 -42.19 0.30
N GLY A 122 14.92 -41.04 0.51
CA GLY A 122 16.24 -40.92 1.09
C GLY A 122 16.27 -39.94 2.26
N LEU A 123 17.21 -40.10 3.18
CA LEU A 123 17.55 -39.06 4.17
C LEU A 123 19.06 -38.86 4.19
N SER A 124 19.49 -37.58 4.14
CA SER A 124 20.88 -37.15 4.33
C SER A 124 20.97 -36.25 5.56
N ALA A 125 21.84 -36.60 6.50
CA ALA A 125 22.07 -35.83 7.72
C ALA A 125 23.43 -36.16 8.36
N ALA A 126 23.75 -35.51 9.48
CA ALA A 126 25.05 -35.60 10.17
C ALA A 126 26.24 -35.00 9.40
N GLY A 127 25.97 -34.09 8.46
CA GLY A 127 26.97 -33.28 7.75
C GLY A 127 26.31 -32.43 6.66
N TYR A 128 27.08 -31.52 6.06
CA TYR A 128 26.63 -30.73 4.90
C TYR A 128 26.58 -31.60 3.65
N LEU A 129 25.50 -31.46 2.87
CA LEU A 129 25.37 -32.00 1.53
C LEU A 129 24.92 -30.86 0.62
N ASP A 130 25.59 -30.73 -0.51
CA ASP A 130 25.31 -29.68 -1.49
C ASP A 130 23.82 -29.72 -1.94
N PRO A 131 23.11 -28.59 -1.94
CA PRO A 131 21.74 -28.51 -2.41
C PRO A 131 21.51 -29.03 -3.82
N ASP A 132 22.49 -28.93 -4.71
CA ASP A 132 22.38 -29.40 -6.10
C ASP A 132 22.27 -30.93 -6.14
N ILE A 133 22.89 -31.63 -5.17
CA ILE A 133 22.75 -33.08 -5.03
C ILE A 133 21.34 -33.44 -4.55
N PHE A 134 20.78 -32.68 -3.60
CA PHE A 134 19.38 -32.87 -3.20
C PHE A 134 18.46 -32.70 -4.41
N GLU A 135 18.59 -31.58 -5.13
CA GLU A 135 17.79 -31.31 -6.33
C GLU A 135 17.97 -32.39 -7.41
N PHE A 136 19.18 -32.92 -7.60
CA PHE A 136 19.44 -34.01 -8.52
C PHE A 136 18.58 -35.24 -8.21
N TYR A 137 18.55 -35.69 -6.95
CA TYR A 137 17.74 -36.84 -6.58
C TYR A 137 16.23 -36.55 -6.69
N GLN A 138 15.80 -35.35 -6.28
CA GLN A 138 14.41 -34.91 -6.41
C GLN A 138 13.95 -34.94 -7.88
N LYS A 139 14.75 -34.36 -8.79
CA LYS A 139 14.48 -34.34 -10.24
C LYS A 139 14.43 -35.75 -10.85
N ASN A 140 15.13 -36.72 -10.26
CA ASN A 140 15.18 -38.09 -10.76
C ASN A 140 14.19 -39.05 -10.05
N GLY A 141 13.28 -38.52 -9.22
CA GLY A 141 12.18 -39.27 -8.61
C GLY A 141 12.56 -40.00 -7.31
N ILE A 142 13.56 -39.52 -6.59
CA ILE A 142 13.90 -39.95 -5.23
C ILE A 142 13.73 -38.75 -4.30
N HIS A 143 12.83 -38.87 -3.31
CA HIS A 143 12.63 -37.83 -2.30
C HIS A 143 13.78 -37.86 -1.30
N LEU A 144 14.87 -37.16 -1.59
CA LEU A 144 16.00 -37.03 -0.68
C LEU A 144 15.73 -35.90 0.33
N LEU A 145 15.51 -36.28 1.58
CA LEU A 145 15.22 -35.38 2.68
C LEU A 145 16.50 -34.90 3.36
N SER A 146 16.52 -33.65 3.81
CA SER A 146 17.58 -33.09 4.67
C SER A 146 17.13 -33.14 6.13
N GLY A 147 18.05 -33.38 7.05
CA GLY A 147 17.75 -33.39 8.48
C GLY A 147 18.90 -32.89 9.34
N TYR A 148 18.56 -32.18 10.41
CA TYR A 148 19.50 -31.81 11.46
C TYR A 148 19.12 -32.52 12.76
N GLY A 149 20.12 -32.92 13.55
CA GLY A 149 19.88 -33.48 14.85
C GLY A 149 21.17 -33.81 15.58
N MET A 150 21.03 -34.05 16.88
CA MET A 150 22.13 -34.36 17.78
C MET A 150 21.73 -35.47 18.74
N THR A 151 22.73 -36.04 19.42
CA THR A 151 22.52 -37.16 20.35
C THR A 151 21.65 -36.72 21.54
N GLU A 152 21.81 -35.48 21.96
CA GLU A 152 21.12 -34.77 23.05
C GLU A 152 19.63 -34.58 22.83
N ALA A 153 19.16 -34.71 21.59
CA ALA A 153 17.73 -34.68 21.23
C ALA A 153 17.21 -36.06 20.77
N THR A 154 17.85 -37.15 21.21
CA THR A 154 17.50 -38.52 20.80
C THR A 154 17.63 -38.74 19.27
N GLY A 155 18.49 -37.93 18.63
CA GLY A 155 18.70 -37.88 17.19
C GLY A 155 17.54 -37.24 16.42
N GLY A 156 17.85 -36.45 15.40
CA GLY A 156 16.86 -35.72 14.60
C GLY A 156 16.12 -34.65 15.41
N ILE A 157 16.17 -33.40 15.00
CA ILE A 157 15.44 -32.26 15.54
C ILE A 157 14.53 -31.71 14.45
N THR A 158 15.08 -31.62 13.24
CA THR A 158 14.37 -31.17 12.05
C THR A 158 14.46 -32.21 10.96
N MET A 159 13.49 -32.17 10.04
CA MET A 159 13.50 -32.96 8.82
C MET A 159 12.70 -32.26 7.73
N THR A 160 13.16 -32.34 6.50
CA THR A 160 12.42 -31.86 5.34
C THR A 160 11.14 -32.68 5.19
N PRO A 161 9.94 -32.06 5.13
CA PRO A 161 8.72 -32.77 4.75
C PRO A 161 8.83 -33.29 3.32
N VAL A 162 8.18 -34.41 3.00
CA VAL A 162 8.16 -34.95 1.63
C VAL A 162 7.62 -33.88 0.68
N ASP A 163 8.26 -33.72 -0.48
CA ASP A 163 7.95 -32.70 -1.50
C ASP A 163 8.13 -31.23 -1.12
N GLU A 164 8.58 -30.92 0.09
CA GLU A 164 8.83 -29.56 0.56
C GLU A 164 10.33 -29.25 0.74
N TYR A 165 11.19 -29.78 -0.14
CA TYR A 165 12.61 -29.44 -0.08
C TYR A 165 12.84 -27.96 -0.44
N LEU A 166 13.42 -27.22 0.51
CA LEU A 166 13.93 -25.88 0.28
C LEU A 166 15.46 -25.94 0.24
N ARG A 167 16.06 -25.32 -0.78
CA ARG A 167 17.52 -25.19 -0.94
C ARG A 167 18.15 -24.71 0.37
N ASP A 168 19.24 -25.37 0.80
CA ASP A 168 20.00 -25.10 2.03
C ASP A 168 19.24 -25.31 3.36
N SER A 169 18.01 -25.78 3.32
CA SER A 169 17.25 -26.05 4.54
C SER A 169 17.60 -27.41 5.14
N VAL A 170 17.57 -27.49 6.47
CA VAL A 170 17.57 -28.76 7.22
C VAL A 170 16.17 -29.23 7.61
N GLY A 171 15.13 -28.62 7.03
CA GLY A 171 13.74 -28.98 7.21
C GLY A 171 13.00 -28.21 8.31
N LYS A 172 11.83 -28.72 8.69
CA LYS A 172 10.96 -28.19 9.75
C LYS A 172 11.21 -28.95 11.05
N SER A 173 10.88 -28.33 12.19
CA SER A 173 10.92 -29.00 13.50
C SER A 173 10.04 -30.26 13.48
N LEU A 174 10.59 -31.37 13.96
CA LEU A 174 9.84 -32.61 14.05
C LEU A 174 8.70 -32.49 15.06
N PRO A 175 7.57 -33.21 14.89
CA PRO A 175 6.46 -33.14 15.84
C PRO A 175 6.91 -33.38 17.28
N GLY A 176 6.38 -32.60 18.22
CA GLY A 176 6.68 -32.74 19.65
C GLY A 176 8.00 -32.13 20.13
N ILE A 177 8.76 -31.38 19.32
CA ILE A 177 9.83 -30.51 19.85
C ILE A 177 9.52 -29.06 19.55
N GLU A 178 9.69 -28.22 20.56
CA GLU A 178 9.67 -26.78 20.42
C GLU A 178 11.08 -26.29 20.14
N THR A 179 11.19 -25.30 19.27
CA THR A 179 12.46 -24.69 18.85
C THR A 179 12.37 -23.19 19.02
N LYS A 180 13.38 -22.59 19.65
CA LYS A 180 13.49 -21.15 19.85
C LYS A 180 14.88 -20.70 19.41
N ILE A 181 14.99 -19.60 18.68
CA ILE A 181 16.30 -19.03 18.31
C ILE A 181 16.56 -17.85 19.25
N THR A 182 17.73 -17.82 19.89
CA THR A 182 18.15 -16.72 20.77
C THR A 182 18.51 -15.47 19.97
N GLU A 183 18.68 -14.35 20.67
CA GLU A 183 19.13 -13.08 20.05
C GLU A 183 20.49 -13.21 19.35
N ASP A 184 21.40 -14.03 19.89
CA ASP A 184 22.69 -14.32 19.26
C ASP A 184 22.63 -15.41 18.18
N GLY A 185 21.42 -15.90 17.86
CA GLY A 185 21.13 -16.81 16.77
C GLY A 185 21.27 -18.29 17.11
N GLU A 186 21.57 -18.64 18.35
CA GLU A 186 21.68 -20.04 18.80
C GLU A 186 20.31 -20.73 18.82
N LEU A 187 20.25 -21.96 18.30
CA LEU A 187 19.05 -22.78 18.39
C LEU A 187 18.94 -23.39 19.78
N LEU A 188 17.81 -23.12 20.43
CA LEU A 188 17.33 -23.77 21.64
C LEU A 188 16.25 -24.78 21.29
N ILE A 189 16.25 -25.90 22.01
CA ILE A 189 15.24 -26.94 21.84
C ILE A 189 14.63 -27.35 23.19
N CYS A 190 13.33 -27.65 23.21
CA CYS A 190 12.62 -28.14 24.38
C CYS A 190 11.60 -29.19 23.96
N GLY A 191 11.49 -30.29 24.70
CA GLY A 191 10.48 -31.32 24.42
C GLY A 191 10.75 -32.67 25.08
N PRO A 192 9.81 -33.61 24.98
CA PRO A 192 9.82 -34.89 25.67
C PRO A 192 10.90 -35.85 25.16
N TYR A 193 11.61 -35.52 24.07
CA TYR A 193 12.74 -36.29 23.56
C TYR A 193 14.09 -35.55 23.59
N VAL A 194 14.17 -34.45 24.34
CA VAL A 194 15.44 -33.87 24.78
C VAL A 194 15.94 -34.65 26.00
N SER A 195 17.23 -35.01 25.99
CA SER A 195 17.87 -35.78 27.07
C SER A 195 17.90 -35.00 28.38
N PRO A 196 17.68 -35.64 29.54
CA PRO A 196 17.85 -35.00 30.84
C PRO A 196 19.32 -34.78 31.21
N GLY A 197 20.26 -35.43 30.51
CA GLY A 197 21.68 -35.21 30.76
C GLY A 197 22.60 -36.33 30.35
N TYR A 198 23.81 -36.30 30.92
CA TYR A 198 24.81 -37.33 30.75
C TYR A 198 24.83 -38.24 31.99
N PHE A 199 25.19 -39.50 31.80
CA PHE A 199 25.34 -40.44 32.89
C PHE A 199 26.41 -39.94 33.87
N GLY A 200 26.01 -39.69 35.12
CA GLY A 200 26.85 -39.08 36.17
C GLY A 200 26.88 -37.55 36.20
N GLU A 201 26.29 -36.86 35.22
CA GLU A 201 26.16 -35.40 35.17
C GLU A 201 24.72 -35.04 34.74
N ILE A 202 23.89 -34.58 35.67
CA ILE A 202 22.62 -33.95 35.30
C ILE A 202 22.99 -32.64 34.58
N ILE A 203 22.58 -32.47 33.31
CA ILE A 203 22.74 -31.17 32.65
C ILE A 203 21.90 -30.20 33.47
N SER A 204 22.47 -29.08 33.90
CA SER A 204 21.81 -28.09 34.76
C SER A 204 20.46 -27.66 34.18
N THR A 205 19.40 -28.39 34.50
CA THR A 205 18.02 -27.99 34.33
C THR A 205 17.64 -27.25 35.61
N ASP A 206 18.20 -26.06 35.78
CA ASP A 206 17.58 -25.08 36.65
C ASP A 206 16.26 -24.69 35.98
N TYR A 207 15.16 -24.98 36.67
CA TYR A 207 13.77 -24.83 36.24
C TYR A 207 13.33 -23.36 36.18
N SER A 208 14.10 -22.55 35.47
CA SER A 208 13.64 -21.33 34.81
C SER A 208 13.96 -21.48 33.33
N ASP A 209 13.00 -22.10 32.61
CA ASP A 209 12.76 -22.10 31.16
C ASP A 209 13.00 -23.39 30.33
N ASN A 210 13.48 -24.53 30.85
CA ASN A 210 13.45 -25.85 30.16
C ASN A 210 14.09 -25.96 28.74
N TRP A 211 14.92 -25.02 28.30
CA TRP A 211 15.54 -25.02 26.96
C TRP A 211 16.96 -25.58 26.94
N PHE A 212 17.26 -26.47 25.98
CA PHE A 212 18.60 -26.99 25.72
C PHE A 212 19.33 -26.18 24.64
N HIS A 213 20.54 -25.72 24.95
CA HIS A 213 21.43 -24.98 24.05
C HIS A 213 22.19 -25.91 23.09
N THR A 214 21.98 -25.77 21.78
CA THR A 214 22.62 -26.65 20.79
C THR A 214 24.08 -26.29 20.48
N GLY A 215 24.50 -25.05 20.74
CA GLY A 215 25.80 -24.52 20.30
C GLY A 215 25.89 -24.21 18.79
N ASP A 216 24.79 -24.41 18.05
CA ASP A 216 24.70 -24.21 16.61
C ASP A 216 23.77 -23.00 16.31
N ILE A 217 24.15 -22.19 15.32
CA ILE A 217 23.46 -20.95 14.96
C ILE A 217 22.51 -21.21 13.80
N PHE A 218 21.28 -20.74 13.93
CA PHE A 218 20.20 -20.99 12.99
C PHE A 218 19.49 -19.72 12.54
N LYS A 219 18.90 -19.79 11.35
CA LYS A 219 17.88 -18.86 10.85
C LYS A 219 16.60 -19.63 10.56
N HIS A 220 15.46 -19.00 10.83
CA HIS A 220 14.14 -19.53 10.51
C HIS A 220 13.56 -18.75 9.32
N LYS A 221 13.08 -19.46 8.28
CA LYS A 221 12.46 -18.86 7.10
C LYS A 221 11.42 -19.82 6.51
N LYS A 222 10.22 -19.32 6.20
CA LYS A 222 9.11 -20.12 5.59
C LYS A 222 8.80 -21.43 6.35
N GLY A 223 8.85 -21.41 7.68
CA GLY A 223 8.61 -22.62 8.50
C GLY A 223 9.79 -23.59 8.56
N HIS A 224 10.87 -23.32 7.84
CA HIS A 224 12.07 -24.14 7.76
C HIS A 224 13.22 -23.53 8.55
N LEU A 225 14.10 -24.40 9.04
CA LEU A 225 15.33 -24.04 9.74
C LEU A 225 16.54 -24.20 8.81
N PHE A 226 17.47 -23.26 8.95
CA PHE A 226 18.69 -23.12 8.16
C PHE A 226 19.87 -23.00 9.12
N ILE A 227 20.80 -23.96 9.05
CA ILE A 227 22.00 -23.92 9.86
C ILE A 227 23.01 -22.93 9.25
N ILE A 228 23.53 -22.01 10.05
CA ILE A 228 24.51 -20.98 9.63
C ILE A 228 25.93 -21.44 9.94
N GLY A 229 26.11 -22.13 11.06
CA GLY A 229 27.42 -22.57 11.53
C GLY A 229 27.43 -22.80 13.04
N ARG A 230 28.62 -23.08 13.57
CA ARG A 230 28.84 -23.29 15.01
C ARG A 230 29.13 -21.97 15.70
N LYS A 231 28.58 -21.77 16.89
CA LYS A 231 28.80 -20.56 17.71
C LYS A 231 30.29 -20.23 17.97
N LYS A 232 31.18 -21.23 17.88
CA LYS A 232 32.64 -21.09 18.04
C LYS A 232 33.43 -20.82 16.74
N GLU A 233 32.80 -20.90 15.56
CA GLU A 233 33.45 -20.72 14.24
C GLU A 233 32.92 -19.52 13.44
N ILE A 234 31.96 -18.80 14.00
CA ILE A 234 31.45 -17.51 13.53
C ILE A 234 32.21 -16.36 14.22
N TYR A 235 32.34 -15.22 13.57
CA TYR A 235 32.85 -14.00 14.22
C TYR A 235 31.81 -12.87 14.21
N LYS A 236 32.02 -11.88 15.07
CA LYS A 236 31.22 -10.64 15.06
C LYS A 236 32.04 -9.48 14.49
N ASN A 237 31.46 -8.73 13.58
CA ASN A 237 32.05 -7.48 13.13
C ASN A 237 31.95 -6.40 14.25
N ASN A 238 32.56 -5.22 14.04
CA ASN A 238 32.52 -4.11 15.02
C ASN A 238 31.12 -3.54 15.27
N ARG A 239 30.12 -3.96 14.49
CA ARG A 239 28.71 -3.60 14.66
C ARG A 239 27.91 -4.71 15.36
N GLY A 240 28.58 -5.73 15.90
CA GLY A 240 27.97 -6.84 16.63
C GLY A 240 27.23 -7.85 15.75
N GLN A 241 27.30 -7.73 14.43
CA GLN A 241 26.63 -8.63 13.49
C GLN A 241 27.45 -9.90 13.30
N THR A 242 26.76 -11.03 13.25
CA THR A 242 27.38 -12.36 13.20
C THR A 242 27.59 -12.82 11.76
N ILE A 243 28.83 -13.17 11.41
CA ILE A 243 29.23 -13.63 10.08
C ILE A 243 29.81 -15.06 10.17
N SER A 244 29.38 -15.92 9.25
CA SER A 244 29.94 -17.26 9.05
C SER A 244 30.95 -17.21 7.91
N PRO A 245 32.26 -17.31 8.19
CA PRO A 245 33.26 -17.15 7.14
C PRO A 245 33.22 -18.28 6.11
N GLN A 246 33.04 -19.52 6.57
CA GLN A 246 32.95 -20.69 5.70
C GLN A 246 31.81 -20.58 4.68
N LYS A 247 30.67 -20.01 5.08
CA LYS A 247 29.55 -19.76 4.17
C LYS A 247 29.98 -18.90 2.98
N ILE A 248 30.70 -17.82 3.24
CA ILE A 248 31.12 -16.88 2.19
C ILE A 248 32.29 -17.45 1.39
N GLU A 249 33.23 -18.13 2.04
CA GLU A 249 34.38 -18.78 1.41
C GLU A 249 33.95 -19.88 0.43
N ASN A 250 32.93 -20.68 0.77
CA ASN A 250 32.43 -21.75 -0.09
C ASN A 250 31.82 -21.22 -1.40
N LEU A 251 31.24 -20.01 -1.42
CA LEU A 251 30.70 -19.40 -2.64
C LEU A 251 31.77 -19.10 -3.70
N PHE A 252 33.05 -19.10 -3.32
CA PHE A 252 34.15 -18.93 -4.28
C PHE A 252 34.68 -20.25 -4.83
N GLN A 253 34.27 -21.41 -4.29
CA GLN A 253 34.72 -22.72 -4.77
C GLN A 253 34.21 -23.04 -6.18
N ASP A 254 33.10 -22.42 -6.60
CA ASP A 254 32.50 -22.61 -7.93
C ASP A 254 33.28 -21.89 -9.05
N PHE A 255 34.25 -21.03 -8.71
CA PHE A 255 35.08 -20.35 -9.70
C PHE A 255 36.38 -21.10 -9.95
N ASP A 256 36.50 -21.72 -11.13
CA ASP A 256 37.72 -22.42 -11.57
C ASP A 256 39.00 -21.57 -11.44
N THR A 257 38.89 -20.24 -11.62
CA THR A 257 40.04 -19.33 -11.54
C THR A 257 40.54 -19.04 -10.12
N ILE A 258 39.84 -19.46 -9.08
CA ILE A 258 40.20 -19.21 -7.68
C ILE A 258 40.69 -20.51 -7.05
N LYS A 259 41.90 -20.48 -6.51
CA LYS A 259 42.48 -21.64 -5.81
C LYS A 259 42.15 -21.62 -4.31
N SER A 260 42.32 -20.45 -3.69
CA SER A 260 42.07 -20.28 -2.26
C SER A 260 41.43 -18.93 -1.98
N VAL A 261 40.59 -18.90 -0.94
CA VAL A 261 39.89 -17.71 -0.48
C VAL A 261 39.95 -17.64 1.04
N PHE A 262 40.14 -16.44 1.59
CA PHE A 262 40.08 -16.23 3.03
C PHE A 262 39.34 -14.95 3.38
N LEU A 263 38.24 -15.08 4.12
CA LEU A 263 37.44 -13.96 4.58
C LEU A 263 38.07 -13.31 5.82
N VAL A 264 38.17 -11.98 5.76
CA VAL A 264 38.67 -11.11 6.83
C VAL A 264 37.56 -10.15 7.26
N GLY A 265 37.34 -10.02 8.56
CA GLY A 265 36.34 -9.08 9.09
C GLY A 265 36.07 -9.19 10.58
N ASP A 266 36.69 -10.14 11.26
CA ASP A 266 36.62 -10.30 12.72
C ASP A 266 37.13 -9.03 13.42
N GLY A 267 36.27 -8.39 14.22
CA GLY A 267 36.58 -7.12 14.86
C GLY A 267 36.90 -5.97 13.90
N ARG A 268 36.34 -5.97 12.68
CA ARG A 268 36.51 -4.88 11.69
C ARG A 268 35.17 -4.24 11.32
N GLU A 269 35.20 -3.05 10.71
CA GLU A 269 33.99 -2.31 10.33
C GLU A 269 33.21 -3.00 9.19
N HIS A 270 33.91 -3.65 8.27
CA HIS A 270 33.35 -4.32 7.10
C HIS A 270 34.16 -5.56 6.70
N ASN A 271 33.58 -6.43 5.89
CA ASN A 271 34.27 -7.64 5.42
C ASN A 271 35.16 -7.32 4.22
N THR A 272 36.33 -7.96 4.19
CA THR A 272 37.27 -7.96 3.07
C THR A 272 37.71 -9.39 2.76
N VAL A 273 38.30 -9.64 1.60
CA VAL A 273 38.71 -11.00 1.21
C VAL A 273 40.12 -11.04 0.63
N LEU A 274 40.86 -12.10 0.95
CA LEU A 274 42.13 -12.46 0.31
C LEU A 274 41.87 -13.56 -0.73
N LEU A 275 42.33 -13.34 -1.96
CA LEU A 275 42.13 -14.26 -3.08
C LEU A 275 43.47 -14.73 -3.64
N TYR A 276 43.67 -16.05 -3.74
CA TYR A 276 44.79 -16.63 -4.46
C TYR A 276 44.32 -17.24 -5.80
N PRO A 277 44.76 -16.68 -6.94
CA PRO A 277 44.35 -17.17 -8.25
C PRO A 277 44.95 -18.53 -8.62
N LYS A 278 44.20 -19.30 -9.40
CA LYS A 278 44.72 -20.45 -10.16
C LYS A 278 45.17 -19.95 -11.53
N TYR A 279 46.44 -19.55 -11.63
CA TYR A 279 46.98 -18.79 -12.76
C TYR A 279 46.89 -19.50 -14.11
N GLU A 280 46.74 -20.81 -14.13
CA GLU A 280 46.62 -21.65 -15.34
C GLU A 280 45.22 -21.56 -15.97
N GLN A 281 44.19 -21.20 -15.20
CA GLN A 281 42.79 -21.19 -15.65
C GLN A 281 42.27 -19.78 -15.98
N ILE A 282 43.11 -18.76 -15.87
CA ILE A 282 42.75 -17.37 -16.17
C ILE A 282 42.69 -17.18 -17.70
N PRO A 283 41.59 -16.62 -18.27
CA PRO A 283 41.46 -16.37 -19.70
C PRO A 283 42.65 -15.61 -20.31
N LEU A 284 43.12 -16.05 -21.49
CA LEU A 284 44.29 -15.49 -22.19
C LEU A 284 44.16 -13.98 -22.52
N GLU A 285 42.93 -13.48 -22.63
CA GLU A 285 42.61 -12.07 -22.90
C GLU A 285 42.90 -11.15 -21.70
N ILE A 286 43.05 -11.72 -20.50
CA ILE A 286 43.34 -10.99 -19.27
C ILE A 286 44.85 -10.93 -19.10
N GLU A 287 45.42 -9.82 -19.54
CA GLU A 287 46.86 -9.57 -19.49
C GLU A 287 47.33 -9.46 -18.02
N LYS A 288 48.07 -10.47 -17.53
CA LYS A 288 48.57 -10.55 -16.13
C LYS A 288 49.43 -9.34 -15.71
N ASN A 289 50.01 -8.62 -16.66
CA ASN A 289 50.82 -7.42 -16.40
C ASN A 289 49.96 -6.14 -16.22
N SER A 290 48.70 -6.16 -16.61
CA SER A 290 47.77 -5.05 -16.40
C SER A 290 47.07 -5.19 -15.06
N LYS A 291 47.64 -4.54 -14.02
CA LYS A 291 47.07 -4.56 -12.65
C LYS A 291 45.59 -4.17 -12.61
N GLN A 292 45.14 -3.26 -13.48
CA GLN A 292 43.76 -2.79 -13.51
C GLN A 292 42.82 -3.84 -14.08
N LYS A 293 43.06 -4.36 -15.29
CA LYS A 293 42.20 -5.40 -15.90
C LYS A 293 42.14 -6.66 -15.06
N PHE A 294 43.27 -7.04 -14.45
CA PHE A 294 43.35 -8.19 -13.56
C PHE A 294 42.51 -7.96 -12.30
N ARG A 295 42.56 -6.76 -11.71
CA ARG A 295 41.71 -6.39 -10.57
C ARG A 295 40.24 -6.31 -10.96
N ASP A 296 39.89 -5.77 -12.11
CA ASP A 296 38.50 -5.66 -12.59
C ASP A 296 37.86 -7.05 -12.76
N TYR A 297 38.61 -8.03 -13.29
CA TYR A 297 38.14 -9.41 -13.41
C TYR A 297 37.78 -10.03 -12.06
N PHE A 298 38.70 -10.06 -11.09
CA PHE A 298 38.39 -10.59 -9.76
C PHE A 298 37.35 -9.74 -9.02
N GLY A 299 37.30 -8.43 -9.29
CA GLY A 299 36.26 -7.54 -8.80
C GLY A 299 34.86 -7.96 -9.28
N SER A 300 34.72 -8.40 -10.54
CA SER A 300 33.46 -8.94 -11.07
C SER A 300 33.04 -10.24 -10.38
N LEU A 301 33.99 -11.12 -10.02
CA LEU A 301 33.71 -12.34 -9.25
C LEU A 301 33.23 -12.01 -7.83
N VAL A 302 33.89 -11.07 -7.15
CA VAL A 302 33.48 -10.58 -5.83
C VAL A 302 32.10 -9.91 -5.91
N GLN A 303 31.80 -9.15 -6.97
CA GLN A 303 30.49 -8.56 -7.19
C GLN A 303 29.42 -9.63 -7.40
N SER A 304 29.73 -10.70 -8.14
CA SER A 304 28.87 -11.87 -8.30
C SER A 304 28.55 -12.50 -6.94
N VAL A 305 29.56 -12.78 -6.11
CA VAL A 305 29.36 -13.31 -4.75
C VAL A 305 28.53 -12.35 -3.89
N ASN A 306 28.83 -11.05 -3.92
CA ASN A 306 28.10 -10.02 -3.16
C ASN A 306 26.61 -9.95 -3.50
N SER A 307 26.19 -10.38 -4.71
CA SER A 307 24.78 -10.45 -5.09
C SER A 307 24.00 -11.48 -4.25
N PHE A 308 24.68 -12.50 -3.71
CA PHE A 308 24.11 -13.54 -2.85
C PHE A 308 24.22 -13.22 -1.35
N LEU A 309 24.86 -12.10 -0.97
CA LEU A 309 25.15 -11.74 0.42
C LEU A 309 24.23 -10.63 0.95
N ALA A 310 23.84 -10.74 2.23
CA ALA A 310 23.14 -9.67 2.93
C ALA A 310 24.05 -8.43 3.07
N PRO A 311 23.51 -7.20 3.20
CA PRO A 311 24.32 -5.97 3.22
C PRO A 311 25.49 -5.97 4.22
N TYR A 312 25.33 -6.60 5.38
CA TYR A 312 26.37 -6.72 6.40
C TYR A 312 27.37 -7.87 6.18
N GLU A 313 27.02 -8.84 5.33
CA GLU A 313 27.91 -9.93 4.91
C GLU A 313 28.77 -9.51 3.71
N ARG A 314 28.37 -8.47 2.96
CA ARG A 314 29.03 -8.02 1.74
C ARG A 314 30.50 -7.66 1.95
N ILE A 315 31.30 -8.07 0.98
CA ILE A 315 32.72 -7.79 0.86
C ILE A 315 32.86 -6.37 0.28
N VAL A 316 33.46 -5.47 1.04
CA VAL A 316 33.65 -4.06 0.67
C VAL A 316 34.96 -3.85 -0.10
N ASN A 317 35.98 -4.66 0.17
CA ASN A 317 37.28 -4.58 -0.49
C ASN A 317 37.92 -5.97 -0.58
N PHE A 318 38.90 -6.14 -1.48
CA PHE A 318 39.62 -7.39 -1.66
C PHE A 318 41.07 -7.17 -2.05
N ALA A 319 41.92 -8.15 -1.76
CA ALA A 319 43.31 -8.18 -2.17
C ALA A 319 43.65 -9.52 -2.84
N ILE A 320 44.43 -9.44 -3.92
CA ILE A 320 44.97 -10.62 -4.59
C ILE A 320 46.35 -10.90 -3.97
N ILE A 321 46.50 -12.08 -3.35
CA ILE A 321 47.73 -12.46 -2.66
C ILE A 321 48.72 -13.15 -3.61
N GLN A 322 50.02 -12.94 -3.36
CA GLN A 322 51.09 -13.45 -4.23
C GLN A 322 51.46 -14.92 -3.95
N ARG A 323 51.08 -15.44 -2.79
CA ARG A 323 51.29 -16.84 -2.39
C ARG A 323 50.03 -17.43 -1.78
N ASP A 324 49.90 -18.75 -1.86
CA ASP A 324 48.83 -19.50 -1.21
C ASP A 324 49.08 -19.69 0.30
N PHE A 325 48.07 -20.22 1.00
CA PHE A 325 48.18 -20.69 2.38
C PHE A 325 48.94 -22.01 2.44
N SER A 326 49.80 -22.17 3.45
CA SER A 326 50.69 -23.33 3.52
C SER A 326 50.77 -23.94 4.93
N GLU A 327 50.84 -25.27 4.98
CA GLU A 327 51.14 -26.00 6.22
C GLU A 327 52.53 -25.65 6.76
N GLY A 328 53.51 -25.36 5.88
CA GLY A 328 54.87 -24.98 6.26
C GLY A 328 54.97 -23.66 7.04
N TYR A 329 54.03 -22.74 6.85
CA TYR A 329 53.89 -21.52 7.64
C TYR A 329 52.91 -21.67 8.81
N GLY A 330 52.42 -22.89 9.06
CA GLY A 330 51.47 -23.19 10.12
C GLY A 330 50.06 -22.64 9.87
N GLU A 331 49.72 -22.28 8.63
CA GLU A 331 48.45 -21.63 8.27
C GLU A 331 47.30 -22.64 8.06
N LEU A 332 47.65 -23.91 7.80
CA LEU A 332 46.71 -25.01 7.61
C LEU A 332 46.80 -26.05 8.73
N THR A 333 45.74 -26.82 8.92
CA THR A 333 45.74 -28.05 9.73
C THR A 333 46.15 -29.26 8.90
N ARG A 334 46.42 -30.42 9.53
CA ARG A 334 46.66 -31.70 8.83
C ARG A 334 45.48 -32.18 7.97
N LYS A 335 44.30 -31.55 8.11
CA LYS A 335 43.10 -31.79 7.29
C LYS A 335 42.87 -30.66 6.27
N GLU A 336 43.89 -29.84 6.01
CA GLU A 336 43.85 -28.72 5.07
C GLU A 336 42.83 -27.62 5.41
N THR A 337 42.44 -27.49 6.68
CA THR A 337 41.55 -26.40 7.14
C THR A 337 42.33 -25.19 7.66
N TYR A 338 41.76 -23.98 7.52
CA TYR A 338 42.41 -22.73 7.90
C TYR A 338 42.58 -22.56 9.42
N LYS A 339 43.80 -22.24 9.85
CA LYS A 339 44.09 -21.69 11.18
C LYS A 339 44.01 -20.16 11.14
N ARG A 340 42.78 -19.64 11.20
CA ARG A 340 42.43 -18.24 10.92
C ARG A 340 43.31 -17.21 11.66
N ASN A 341 43.54 -17.41 12.96
CA ASN A 341 44.37 -16.51 13.78
C ASN A 341 45.81 -16.38 13.27
N ILE A 342 46.38 -17.46 12.73
CA ILE A 342 47.75 -17.48 12.20
C ILE A 342 47.80 -16.78 10.84
N ILE A 343 46.81 -17.02 9.98
CA ILE A 343 46.68 -16.35 8.68
C ILE A 343 46.53 -14.83 8.85
N LEU A 344 45.66 -14.38 9.76
CA LEU A 344 45.46 -12.95 10.05
C LEU A 344 46.77 -12.26 10.48
N LYS A 345 47.62 -12.96 11.24
CA LYS A 345 48.93 -12.45 11.66
C LYS A 345 49.92 -12.39 10.49
N ASN A 346 50.01 -13.45 9.70
CA ASN A 346 51.01 -13.56 8.62
C ASN A 346 50.72 -12.65 7.42
N PHE A 347 49.47 -12.24 7.21
CA PHE A 347 49.04 -11.39 6.09
C PHE A 347 48.68 -9.94 6.51
N ALA A 348 49.05 -9.53 7.73
CA ALA A 348 48.66 -8.24 8.31
C ALA A 348 49.03 -7.01 7.44
N GLU A 349 50.18 -7.03 6.77
CA GLU A 349 50.64 -5.94 5.89
C GLU A 349 49.73 -5.73 4.66
N ILE A 350 49.09 -6.80 4.17
CA ILE A 350 48.12 -6.74 3.05
C ILE A 350 46.74 -6.35 3.57
N ILE A 351 46.39 -6.76 4.79
CA ILE A 351 45.07 -6.55 5.40
C ILE A 351 44.86 -5.10 5.85
N ASN A 352 45.83 -4.50 6.55
CA ASN A 352 45.64 -3.21 7.19
C ASN A 352 45.29 -2.05 6.23
N PRO A 353 45.92 -1.91 5.04
CA PRO A 353 45.56 -0.85 4.09
C PRO A 353 44.12 -0.94 3.57
N MET A 354 43.44 -2.09 3.69
CA MET A 354 42.05 -2.23 3.27
C MET A 354 41.05 -1.50 4.18
N TYR A 355 41.48 -0.97 5.35
CA TYR A 355 40.62 -0.42 6.41
C TYR A 355 40.88 1.06 6.77
N GLU A 356 41.56 1.85 5.94
CA GLU A 356 41.82 3.28 6.19
C GLU A 356 40.58 4.18 5.93
N LYS A 357 40.42 5.30 6.68
CA LYS A 357 39.24 6.19 6.63
C LYS A 357 39.09 6.93 5.28
N ILE A 358 37.86 6.99 4.75
CA ILE A 358 37.52 7.59 3.44
C ILE A 358 37.14 9.09 3.47
N TYR A 359 37.19 9.75 4.64
CA TYR A 359 36.85 11.15 4.83
C TYR A 359 37.87 11.87 5.74
N THR A 360 37.90 13.20 5.64
CA THR A 360 38.66 14.11 6.50
C THR A 360 37.70 14.74 7.52
N SER A 361 38.12 14.79 8.77
CA SER A 361 37.32 15.29 9.90
C SER A 361 37.82 16.66 10.33
N LEU A 362 36.91 17.62 10.45
CA LEU A 362 37.15 18.96 11.00
C LEU A 362 36.36 19.11 12.29
N MET A 363 37.05 19.33 13.41
CA MET A 363 36.45 19.40 14.74
C MET A 363 36.49 20.84 15.29
N CYS A 364 35.37 21.34 15.81
CA CYS A 364 35.31 22.61 16.54
C CYS A 364 34.22 22.55 17.63
N GLU A 365 34.53 22.99 18.85
CA GLU A 365 33.59 23.10 19.99
C GLU A 365 32.71 21.85 20.23
N GLY A 366 33.26 20.65 20.03
CA GLY A 366 32.55 19.38 20.25
C GLY A 366 31.67 18.92 19.08
N PHE A 367 31.70 19.63 17.95
CA PHE A 367 30.97 19.29 16.73
C PHE A 367 31.94 18.89 15.60
N GLU A 368 31.54 17.93 14.76
CA GLU A 368 32.36 17.40 13.66
C GLU A 368 31.76 17.75 12.28
N ILE A 369 32.59 18.22 11.34
CA ILE A 369 32.26 18.27 9.91
C ILE A 369 33.08 17.20 9.19
N ARG A 370 32.40 16.30 8.48
CA ARG A 370 33.03 15.25 7.66
C ARG A 370 33.03 15.66 6.20
N ILE A 371 34.23 15.80 5.63
CA ILE A 371 34.45 16.09 4.21
C ILE A 371 34.96 14.82 3.52
N PRO A 372 34.30 14.30 2.48
CA PRO A 372 34.77 13.10 1.80
C PRO A 372 36.13 13.32 1.12
N ASN A 373 37.04 12.35 1.25
CA ASN A 373 38.41 12.48 0.71
C ASN A 373 38.44 12.59 -0.82
N TRP A 374 37.41 12.10 -1.51
CA TRP A 374 37.30 12.28 -2.96
C TRP A 374 37.05 13.75 -3.34
N LEU A 375 36.32 14.52 -2.54
CA LEU A 375 36.07 15.94 -2.82
C LEU A 375 37.36 16.76 -2.65
N ILE A 376 38.15 16.41 -1.63
CA ILE A 376 39.49 16.96 -1.39
C ILE A 376 40.40 16.69 -2.58
N ARG A 377 40.37 15.45 -3.10
CA ARG A 377 41.14 15.03 -4.28
C ARG A 377 40.71 15.76 -5.55
N GLU A 378 39.40 15.87 -5.80
CA GLU A 378 38.85 16.56 -6.98
C GLU A 378 39.17 18.06 -6.97
N LYS A 379 39.23 18.69 -5.79
CA LYS A 379 39.68 20.07 -5.64
C LYS A 379 41.21 20.22 -5.69
N GLY A 380 41.96 19.11 -5.73
CA GLY A 380 43.42 19.11 -5.85
C GLY A 380 44.15 19.67 -4.62
N ILE A 381 43.51 19.61 -3.46
CA ILE A 381 44.04 20.12 -2.18
C ILE A 381 44.40 18.97 -1.24
N ILE A 382 45.18 19.24 -0.20
CA ILE A 382 45.46 18.26 0.86
C ILE A 382 44.58 18.52 2.09
N PRO A 383 44.31 17.52 2.96
CA PRO A 383 43.47 17.69 4.15
C PRO A 383 43.86 18.88 5.05
N SER A 384 45.16 19.21 5.12
CA SER A 384 45.68 20.34 5.89
C SER A 384 45.39 21.71 5.29
N ASP A 385 44.92 21.79 4.04
CA ASP A 385 44.55 23.06 3.39
C ASP A 385 43.13 23.50 3.74
N ILE A 386 42.32 22.62 4.36
CA ILE A 386 40.95 22.92 4.75
C ILE A 386 40.91 23.25 6.24
N HIS A 387 40.29 24.38 6.57
CA HIS A 387 40.14 24.83 7.94
C HIS A 387 38.70 25.23 8.24
N TRP A 388 38.23 24.90 9.45
CA TRP A 388 36.95 25.35 9.98
C TRP A 388 37.17 26.07 11.30
N ASP A 389 36.73 27.33 11.36
CA ASP A 389 36.89 28.23 12.51
C ASP A 389 35.68 28.19 13.48
N GLY A 390 34.79 27.21 13.32
CA GLY A 390 33.52 27.11 14.06
C GLY A 390 32.33 27.81 13.37
N LYS A 391 32.59 28.61 12.33
CA LYS A 391 31.56 29.34 11.56
C LYS A 391 31.68 29.15 10.05
N THR A 392 32.89 29.07 9.52
CA THR A 392 33.18 29.10 8.09
C THR A 392 34.23 28.06 7.74
N VAL A 393 33.93 27.21 6.77
CA VAL A 393 34.90 26.31 6.15
C VAL A 393 35.62 27.08 5.04
N SER A 394 36.93 27.19 5.17
CA SER A 394 37.81 27.88 4.24
C SER A 394 38.88 26.93 3.69
N ILE A 395 39.32 27.20 2.47
CA ILE A 395 40.36 26.43 1.80
C ILE A 395 41.52 27.38 1.51
N ARG A 396 42.73 26.97 1.87
CA ARG A 396 43.94 27.76 1.65
C ARG A 396 44.08 28.11 0.16
N ASN A 397 44.25 29.40 -0.13
CA ASN A 397 44.36 29.97 -1.48
C ASN A 397 43.09 29.93 -2.35
N GLU A 398 41.91 29.58 -1.82
CA GLU A 398 40.63 29.84 -2.48
C GLU A 398 39.94 31.09 -1.91
N THR A 399 39.27 31.87 -2.78
CA THR A 399 38.50 33.05 -2.37
C THR A 399 37.09 32.72 -1.87
N LYS A 400 36.56 31.54 -2.25
CA LYS A 400 35.23 31.09 -1.86
C LYS A 400 35.30 30.29 -0.57
N SER A 401 34.41 30.59 0.37
CA SER A 401 34.27 29.89 1.64
C SER A 401 32.81 29.51 1.87
N LEU A 402 32.57 28.52 2.72
CA LEU A 402 31.23 28.04 3.04
C LEU A 402 30.91 28.30 4.50
N VAL A 403 29.86 29.07 4.77
CA VAL A 403 29.35 29.25 6.13
C VAL A 403 28.74 27.92 6.59
N ILE A 404 29.29 27.35 7.67
CA ILE A 404 28.73 26.22 8.41
C ILE A 404 28.76 26.60 9.89
N GLN A 405 27.63 27.11 10.38
CA GLN A 405 27.52 27.66 11.72
C GLN A 405 26.37 27.00 12.52
N PRO A 406 26.63 26.44 13.71
CA PRO A 406 25.59 26.01 14.63
C PRO A 406 24.91 27.20 15.32
N ASN A 407 23.58 27.23 15.32
CA ASN A 407 22.74 28.25 15.99
C ASN A 407 21.62 27.56 16.78
N SER A 408 21.81 27.30 18.07
CA SER A 408 20.77 26.81 19.00
C SER A 408 19.95 25.62 18.46
N GLY A 409 20.62 24.57 17.97
CA GLY A 409 19.98 23.36 17.41
C GLY A 409 19.61 23.43 15.92
N ILE A 410 19.82 24.58 15.26
CA ILE A 410 19.68 24.76 13.81
C ILE A 410 21.04 25.11 13.22
N PHE A 411 21.43 24.43 12.14
CA PHE A 411 22.70 24.65 11.44
C PHE A 411 22.47 25.51 10.19
N GLN A 412 23.19 26.61 10.07
CA GLN A 412 23.26 27.33 8.81
C GLN A 412 24.37 26.72 7.94
N ILE A 413 24.01 26.19 6.76
CA ILE A 413 24.96 25.70 5.75
C ILE A 413 24.72 26.48 4.46
N GLY A 414 25.62 27.41 4.15
CA GLY A 414 25.47 28.34 3.04
C GLY A 414 24.25 29.24 3.23
N ASP A 415 23.34 29.21 2.24
CA ASP A 415 22.13 30.04 2.22
C ASP A 415 20.99 29.45 3.06
N PHE A 416 21.04 28.16 3.39
CA PHE A 416 19.93 27.44 4.01
C PHE A 416 20.20 27.09 5.47
N SER A 417 19.12 26.80 6.20
CA SER A 417 19.17 26.34 7.58
C SER A 417 18.62 24.92 7.69
N TYR A 418 19.27 24.09 8.51
CA TYR A 418 19.01 22.66 8.63
C TYR A 418 18.86 22.27 10.10
N ILE A 419 17.99 21.32 10.38
CA ILE A 419 17.90 20.63 11.67
C ILE A 419 18.68 19.33 11.50
N ILE A 420 19.69 19.11 12.34
CA ILE A 420 20.61 17.98 12.24
C ILE A 420 20.56 17.22 13.56
N ASN A 421 20.14 15.95 13.51
CA ASN A 421 19.90 15.12 14.70
C ASN A 421 21.16 14.39 15.19
N LYS A 422 22.34 14.82 14.75
CA LYS A 422 23.64 14.19 15.04
C LYS A 422 24.66 15.24 15.48
N GLU A 423 25.68 14.79 16.20
CA GLU A 423 26.82 15.61 16.64
C GLU A 423 27.81 15.91 15.50
N PHE A 424 27.45 15.58 14.26
CA PHE A 424 28.27 15.82 13.08
C PHE A 424 27.45 16.16 11.84
N VAL A 425 28.03 16.94 10.93
CA VAL A 425 27.52 17.15 9.56
C VAL A 425 28.34 16.31 8.59
N ASP A 426 27.66 15.43 7.85
CA ASP A 426 28.23 14.68 6.74
C ASP A 426 27.91 15.37 5.41
N LEU A 427 28.92 15.99 4.80
CA LEU A 427 28.73 16.71 3.53
C LEU A 427 28.49 15.78 2.35
N GLU A 428 28.96 14.53 2.40
CA GLU A 428 28.66 13.55 1.34
C GLU A 428 27.17 13.21 1.35
N MET A 429 26.61 12.94 2.53
CA MET A 429 25.19 12.65 2.68
C MET A 429 24.29 13.83 2.27
N LEU A 430 24.72 15.06 2.57
CA LEU A 430 24.01 16.26 2.08
C LEU A 430 24.05 16.33 0.55
N MET A 431 25.23 16.11 -0.06
CA MET A 431 25.40 16.16 -1.52
C MET A 431 24.53 15.14 -2.26
N ILE A 432 24.49 13.88 -1.81
CA ILE A 432 23.66 12.83 -2.43
C ILE A 432 22.16 12.98 -2.14
N SER A 433 21.76 14.01 -1.38
CA SER A 433 20.38 14.38 -1.11
C SER A 433 19.98 15.73 -1.75
N PRO A 434 19.92 15.86 -3.10
CA PRO A 434 19.56 17.09 -3.81
C PRO A 434 18.34 17.86 -3.28
N TYR A 435 17.30 17.15 -2.84
CA TYR A 435 16.10 17.75 -2.26
C TYR A 435 16.36 18.52 -0.94
N LEU A 436 17.57 18.51 -0.39
CA LEU A 436 17.96 19.32 0.77
C LEU A 436 18.68 20.62 0.37
N TRP A 437 19.42 20.62 -0.74
CA TRP A 437 20.30 21.75 -1.09
C TRP A 437 20.00 22.45 -2.41
N VAL A 438 19.14 21.90 -3.29
CA VAL A 438 18.72 22.58 -4.52
C VAL A 438 18.24 24.00 -4.19
N GLY A 439 18.84 25.01 -4.82
CA GLY A 439 18.63 26.44 -4.56
C GLY A 439 19.59 27.09 -3.54
N ASN A 440 20.48 26.31 -2.89
CA ASN A 440 21.54 26.79 -1.99
C ASN A 440 22.78 27.12 -2.83
N GLN A 441 22.87 28.37 -3.28
CA GLN A 441 23.91 28.80 -4.20
C GLN A 441 25.28 28.80 -3.55
N ALA A 442 25.39 29.23 -2.28
CA ALA A 442 26.65 29.24 -1.54
C ALA A 442 27.29 27.84 -1.39
N LEU A 443 26.48 26.80 -1.18
CA LEU A 443 26.97 25.42 -1.11
C LEU A 443 27.50 24.92 -2.46
N VAL A 444 26.75 25.18 -3.55
CA VAL A 444 27.18 24.84 -4.91
C VAL A 444 28.43 25.62 -5.31
N ASP A 445 28.56 26.88 -4.90
CA ASP A 445 29.73 27.71 -5.16
C ASP A 445 31.01 27.16 -4.50
N PHE A 446 30.89 26.56 -3.32
CA PHE A 446 32.00 25.92 -2.60
C PHE A 446 32.40 24.56 -3.22
N ILE A 447 31.41 23.72 -3.54
CA ILE A 447 31.62 22.38 -4.11
C ILE A 447 32.07 22.46 -5.58
N GLY A 448 31.50 23.39 -6.34
CA GLY A 448 31.67 23.53 -7.78
C GLY A 448 30.72 22.65 -8.60
N SER A 449 30.93 22.65 -9.93
CA SER A 449 30.04 21.96 -10.90
C SER A 449 29.88 20.45 -10.70
N ILE A 450 30.73 19.84 -9.87
CA ILE A 450 30.67 18.41 -9.54
C ILE A 450 29.40 18.05 -8.74
N ALA A 451 28.80 19.02 -8.04
CA ALA A 451 27.52 18.84 -7.33
C ALA A 451 26.39 18.34 -8.26
N PHE A 452 26.48 18.66 -9.56
CA PHE A 452 25.49 18.27 -10.57
C PHE A 452 25.81 16.94 -11.28
N ARG A 453 26.94 16.31 -10.97
CA ARG A 453 27.38 15.03 -11.57
C ARG A 453 27.08 13.82 -10.69
N ILE A 454 26.37 14.03 -9.59
CA ILE A 454 26.05 12.99 -8.62
C ILE A 454 25.07 12.00 -9.27
N SER A 455 25.50 10.74 -9.36
CA SER A 455 24.75 9.66 -10.02
C SER A 455 23.83 8.86 -9.09
N ARG A 456 23.90 9.13 -7.77
CA ARG A 456 23.16 8.39 -6.74
C ARG A 456 22.37 9.35 -5.86
N PHE A 457 21.08 9.07 -5.72
CA PHE A 457 20.15 9.78 -4.84
C PHE A 457 19.87 8.94 -3.59
N GLU A 458 19.88 9.56 -2.41
CA GLU A 458 19.42 8.94 -1.16
C GLU A 458 18.52 9.88 -0.35
N ILE A 459 17.51 9.30 0.30
CA ILE A 459 16.67 10.01 1.27
C ILE A 459 17.35 9.93 2.64
N ASN A 460 17.60 11.10 3.23
CA ASN A 460 18.25 11.20 4.53
C ASN A 460 17.27 11.69 5.61
N SER A 461 17.10 10.90 6.67
CA SER A 461 16.28 11.25 7.84
C SER A 461 17.02 12.09 8.89
N ASP A 462 18.34 12.11 8.85
CA ASP A 462 19.19 12.75 9.87
C ASP A 462 19.34 14.26 9.65
N ILE A 463 19.17 14.71 8.40
CA ILE A 463 19.26 16.11 7.99
C ILE A 463 17.90 16.55 7.46
N GLN A 464 17.30 17.56 8.09
CA GLN A 464 16.04 18.13 7.64
C GLN A 464 16.23 19.60 7.29
N LEU A 465 15.72 20.02 6.13
CA LEU A 465 15.73 21.43 5.73
C LEU A 465 14.68 22.20 6.54
N ASN A 466 15.07 23.29 7.18
CA ASN A 466 14.12 24.21 7.81
C ASN A 466 13.46 25.09 6.73
N VAL A 467 12.42 24.56 6.10
CA VAL A 467 11.72 25.19 4.98
C VAL A 467 11.11 26.55 5.36
N SER A 468 10.69 26.70 6.61
CA SER A 468 10.05 27.93 7.11
C SER A 468 11.01 29.12 7.20
N SER A 469 12.31 28.85 7.36
CA SER A 469 13.36 29.86 7.48
C SER A 469 14.15 30.04 6.18
N LEU A 470 13.65 29.53 5.05
CA LEU A 470 14.29 29.79 3.76
C LEU A 470 14.34 31.31 3.51
N PRO A 471 15.43 31.86 2.93
CA PRO A 471 15.67 33.30 2.93
C PRO A 471 14.91 33.99 1.78
N TRP A 472 13.59 33.95 1.82
CA TRP A 472 12.74 34.48 0.75
C TRP A 472 12.98 35.97 0.48
N GLY A 473 13.81 36.30 -0.50
CA GLY A 473 14.17 37.67 -0.85
C GLY A 473 14.99 38.44 0.19
N ASP A 474 15.60 37.75 1.15
CA ASP A 474 16.59 38.36 2.04
C ASP A 474 17.83 38.69 1.19
N GLY A 475 18.37 39.92 1.28
CA GLY A 475 19.44 40.44 0.42
C GLY A 475 20.79 39.68 0.46
N ARG A 476 20.82 38.49 1.04
CA ARG A 476 21.92 37.51 1.06
C ARG A 476 22.06 36.73 -0.24
N PHE A 477 21.02 36.67 -1.07
CA PHE A 477 21.12 36.05 -2.38
C PHE A 477 21.76 36.99 -3.42
N PRO A 478 22.55 36.48 -4.38
CA PRO A 478 23.16 37.30 -5.43
C PRO A 478 22.14 38.16 -6.18
N LYS A 479 22.47 39.44 -6.44
CA LYS A 479 21.69 40.31 -7.32
C LYS A 479 21.76 39.76 -8.74
N THR A 480 20.74 38.98 -9.12
CA THR A 480 20.61 38.28 -10.41
C THR A 480 21.77 37.31 -10.71
N PRO A 481 21.53 36.18 -11.38
CA PRO A 481 22.62 35.48 -12.04
C PRO A 481 23.20 36.45 -13.07
N ASN A 482 24.35 37.04 -12.79
CA ASN A 482 25.17 37.75 -13.77
C ASN A 482 25.80 36.70 -14.70
N GLY A 483 24.95 35.95 -15.38
CA GLY A 483 25.27 35.26 -16.60
C GLY A 483 24.48 35.96 -17.67
N LYS A 484 25.16 36.67 -18.56
CA LYS A 484 24.73 36.61 -19.96
C LYS A 484 24.33 35.15 -20.21
N ARG A 485 23.21 34.90 -20.88
CA ARG A 485 23.10 33.69 -21.67
C ARG A 485 24.28 33.73 -22.64
N GLU A 486 25.46 33.30 -22.20
CA GLU A 486 26.48 32.89 -23.12
C GLU A 486 25.79 31.85 -23.97
N ASN A 487 25.76 32.11 -25.28
CA ASN A 487 25.43 31.14 -26.30
C ASN A 487 26.30 29.89 -26.08
N THR A 488 25.89 29.04 -25.15
CA THR A 488 26.39 27.70 -24.94
C THR A 488 25.44 26.77 -25.65
N SER A 489 25.32 26.99 -26.95
CA SER A 489 24.77 26.05 -27.92
C SER A 489 25.62 24.76 -28.05
N GLN A 490 26.49 24.44 -27.07
CA GLN A 490 27.42 23.30 -27.16
C GLN A 490 27.73 22.55 -25.85
N ARG A 491 27.04 22.77 -24.72
CA ARG A 491 27.10 21.84 -23.57
C ARG A 491 25.70 21.59 -22.99
N LYS A 492 25.21 20.36 -23.08
CA LYS A 492 23.96 19.92 -22.44
C LYS A 492 24.08 20.13 -20.93
N ALA A 493 23.43 21.15 -20.37
CA ALA A 493 23.26 21.30 -18.93
C ALA A 493 22.56 20.05 -18.37
N SER A 494 22.98 19.57 -17.20
CA SER A 494 22.29 18.46 -16.52
C SER A 494 20.90 18.91 -16.04
N SER A 495 19.95 17.98 -15.94
CA SER A 495 18.60 18.28 -15.46
C SER A 495 18.61 18.86 -14.04
N LEU A 496 19.52 18.38 -13.17
CA LEU A 496 19.67 18.89 -11.81
C LEU A 496 20.20 20.33 -11.74
N GLN A 497 21.05 20.73 -12.68
CA GLN A 497 21.52 22.12 -12.75
C GLN A 497 20.38 23.07 -13.11
N LEU A 498 19.54 22.71 -14.09
CA LEU A 498 18.37 23.52 -14.48
C LEU A 498 17.34 23.63 -13.35
N LEU A 499 17.15 22.55 -12.58
CA LEU A 499 16.31 22.54 -11.38
C LEU A 499 16.85 23.49 -10.29
N HIS A 500 18.17 23.48 -10.06
CA HIS A 500 18.84 24.41 -9.13
C HIS A 500 18.68 25.86 -9.56
N GLU A 501 18.92 26.18 -10.83
CA GLU A 501 18.74 27.52 -11.39
C GLU A 501 17.28 28.00 -11.25
N SER A 502 16.31 27.14 -11.56
CA SER A 502 14.88 27.45 -11.41
C SER A 502 14.49 27.69 -9.96
N ALA A 503 14.99 26.88 -9.02
CA ALA A 503 14.76 27.07 -7.59
C ALA A 503 15.31 28.42 -7.08
N ILE A 504 16.52 28.83 -7.53
CA ILE A 504 17.07 30.15 -7.18
C ILE A 504 16.14 31.28 -7.66
N VAL A 505 15.67 31.21 -8.90
CA VAL A 505 14.76 32.24 -9.46
C VAL A 505 13.51 32.37 -8.59
N LEU A 506 12.96 31.25 -8.10
CA LEU A 506 11.77 31.23 -7.26
C LEU A 506 12.01 31.65 -5.80
N HIS A 507 13.24 31.60 -5.31
CA HIS A 507 13.60 32.17 -4.00
C HIS A 507 13.70 33.71 -4.02
N HIS A 508 13.71 34.33 -5.21
CA HIS A 508 13.75 35.78 -5.39
C HIS A 508 12.37 36.38 -5.72
N PRO A 509 11.66 36.99 -4.74
CA PRO A 509 10.26 37.42 -4.89
C PRO A 509 10.02 38.59 -5.87
N LYS A 510 11.06 39.18 -6.47
CA LYS A 510 10.97 40.30 -7.44
C LYS A 510 11.56 39.97 -8.82
N ASN A 511 11.73 38.69 -9.15
CA ASN A 511 12.30 38.29 -10.44
C ASN A 511 11.22 38.17 -11.53
N ASP A 512 11.38 38.87 -12.66
CA ASP A 512 10.43 38.83 -13.78
C ASP A 512 10.32 37.44 -14.43
N ASN A 513 11.30 36.55 -14.21
CA ASN A 513 11.32 35.19 -14.77
C ASN A 513 10.61 34.12 -13.94
N MET A 514 9.94 34.48 -12.82
CA MET A 514 9.27 33.51 -11.94
C MET A 514 8.25 32.63 -12.67
N ALA A 515 7.48 33.18 -13.61
CA ALA A 515 6.50 32.42 -14.38
C ALA A 515 7.15 31.35 -15.27
N SER A 516 8.29 31.70 -15.91
CA SER A 516 9.07 30.77 -16.73
C SER A 516 9.66 29.64 -15.89
N ALA A 517 10.23 29.96 -14.73
CA ALA A 517 10.78 28.96 -13.80
C ALA A 517 9.69 28.00 -13.27
N MET A 518 8.51 28.52 -12.89
CA MET A 518 7.39 27.68 -12.47
C MET A 518 6.92 26.73 -13.59
N ASN A 519 6.81 27.22 -14.82
CA ASN A 519 6.39 26.41 -15.96
C ASN A 519 7.41 25.32 -16.31
N HIS A 520 8.70 25.62 -16.19
CA HIS A 520 9.76 24.62 -16.39
C HIS A 520 9.65 23.51 -15.33
N LEU A 521 9.51 23.85 -14.05
CA LEU A 521 9.32 22.85 -12.99
C LEU A 521 8.08 21.99 -13.20
N HIS A 522 6.99 22.57 -13.70
CA HIS A 522 5.78 21.84 -14.03
C HIS A 522 6.00 20.84 -15.17
N GLN A 523 6.61 21.28 -16.28
CA GLN A 523 6.95 20.41 -17.40
C GLN A 523 7.89 19.28 -16.98
N ASP A 524 8.89 19.58 -16.14
CA ASP A 524 9.81 18.57 -15.62
C ASP A 524 9.09 17.56 -14.70
N LEU A 525 8.12 18.01 -13.90
CA LEU A 525 7.34 17.12 -13.03
C LEU A 525 6.47 16.13 -13.82
N GLU A 526 5.96 16.56 -14.99
CA GLU A 526 5.16 15.73 -15.89
C GLU A 526 6.02 14.77 -16.72
N ASN A 527 7.18 15.23 -17.21
CA ASN A 527 8.03 14.48 -18.14
C ASN A 527 9.00 13.48 -17.47
N ASN A 528 9.29 13.63 -16.17
CA ASN A 528 10.27 12.80 -15.47
C ASN A 528 9.62 11.72 -14.59
N THR A 529 10.36 10.64 -14.33
CA THR A 529 9.98 9.54 -13.44
C THR A 529 11.11 9.22 -12.44
N GLY A 530 10.79 8.48 -11.37
CA GLY A 530 11.77 8.08 -10.35
C GLY A 530 12.27 9.23 -9.47
N ASP A 531 13.52 9.13 -9.02
CA ASP A 531 14.12 10.03 -8.01
C ASP A 531 14.06 11.51 -8.39
N PHE A 532 14.24 11.84 -9.67
CA PHE A 532 14.24 13.24 -10.13
C PHE A 532 12.86 13.90 -9.94
N LYS A 533 11.78 13.15 -10.18
CA LYS A 533 10.41 13.61 -9.92
C LYS A 533 10.18 13.90 -8.44
N GLU A 534 10.70 13.04 -7.55
CA GLU A 534 10.59 13.23 -6.11
C GLU A 534 11.34 14.48 -5.62
N ILE A 535 12.50 14.77 -6.20
CA ILE A 535 13.25 16.01 -5.91
C ILE A 535 12.41 17.24 -6.31
N ILE A 536 11.85 17.26 -7.52
CA ILE A 536 11.02 18.39 -8.00
C ILE A 536 9.79 18.56 -7.09
N HIS A 537 9.12 17.46 -6.76
CA HIS A 537 7.97 17.45 -5.86
C HIS A 537 8.30 18.09 -4.50
N LYS A 538 9.41 17.68 -3.87
CA LYS A 538 9.86 18.27 -2.60
C LYS A 538 10.25 19.74 -2.73
N VAL A 539 10.84 20.15 -3.85
CA VAL A 539 11.20 21.56 -4.11
C VAL A 539 9.94 22.42 -4.25
N LEU A 540 8.94 21.98 -5.01
CA LEU A 540 7.66 22.68 -5.18
C LEU A 540 6.89 22.81 -3.85
N LEU A 541 6.91 21.78 -3.00
CA LEU A 541 6.31 21.82 -1.67
C LEU A 541 6.92 22.89 -0.76
N ARG A 542 8.18 23.30 -0.99
CA ARG A 542 8.80 24.41 -0.22
C ARG A 542 8.09 25.73 -0.46
N LEU A 543 7.55 25.93 -1.67
CA LEU A 543 6.92 27.18 -2.09
C LEU A 543 5.65 27.52 -1.32
N GLN A 544 5.10 26.58 -0.53
CA GLN A 544 4.00 26.88 0.41
C GLN A 544 4.38 27.93 1.48
N PHE A 545 5.67 28.19 1.68
CA PHE A 545 6.19 29.23 2.58
C PHE A 545 6.63 30.50 1.83
N HIS A 546 6.53 30.55 0.50
CA HIS A 546 6.95 31.69 -0.31
C HIS A 546 6.11 32.96 0.00
N PRO A 547 6.67 34.19 0.05
CA PRO A 547 5.94 35.40 0.42
C PRO A 547 4.79 35.80 -0.52
N SER A 548 4.88 35.43 -1.80
CA SER A 548 3.84 35.69 -2.80
C SER A 548 2.76 34.60 -2.78
N GLN A 549 1.53 34.99 -2.42
CA GLN A 549 0.35 34.11 -2.43
C GLN A 549 0.08 33.51 -3.82
N LYS A 550 0.37 34.25 -4.91
CA LYS A 550 0.21 33.74 -6.27
C LYS A 550 1.11 32.54 -6.56
N VAL A 551 2.36 32.59 -6.09
CA VAL A 551 3.33 31.49 -6.25
C VAL A 551 2.93 30.29 -5.39
N GLN A 552 2.47 30.52 -4.16
CA GLN A 552 1.97 29.46 -3.28
C GLN A 552 0.82 28.69 -3.95
N ILE A 553 -0.19 29.39 -4.47
CA ILE A 553 -1.35 28.78 -5.11
C ILE A 553 -0.96 28.06 -6.41
N LYS A 554 -0.16 28.70 -7.29
CA LYS A 554 0.28 28.07 -8.53
C LYS A 554 1.12 26.80 -8.30
N SER A 555 1.97 26.80 -7.27
CA SER A 555 2.70 25.60 -6.86
C SER A 555 1.75 24.49 -6.41
N LEU A 556 0.75 24.83 -5.59
CA LEU A 556 -0.25 23.88 -5.13
C LEU A 556 -1.09 23.29 -6.29
N GLU A 557 -1.44 24.12 -7.28
CA GLU A 557 -2.12 23.67 -8.50
C GLU A 557 -1.32 22.62 -9.27
N TYR A 558 -0.02 22.82 -9.43
CA TYR A 558 0.86 21.85 -10.09
C TYR A 558 1.11 20.59 -9.27
N LEU A 559 1.03 20.69 -7.94
CA LEU A 559 1.20 19.57 -7.04
C LEU A 559 -0.05 18.70 -6.87
N LEU A 560 -1.25 19.25 -7.10
CA LEU A 560 -2.53 18.56 -6.91
C LEU A 560 -2.55 17.13 -7.47
N PRO A 561 -2.12 16.84 -8.72
CA PRO A 561 -2.14 15.49 -9.26
C PRO A 561 -1.20 14.49 -8.54
N HIS A 562 -0.36 14.97 -7.63
CA HIS A 562 0.71 14.23 -6.97
C HIS A 562 0.63 14.24 -5.44
N ILE A 563 -0.37 14.89 -4.85
CA ILE A 563 -0.59 14.96 -3.40
C ILE A 563 -1.98 14.41 -3.04
N THR A 564 -2.12 13.92 -1.82
CA THR A 564 -3.41 13.45 -1.28
C THR A 564 -4.32 14.61 -0.87
N GLY A 565 -5.62 14.35 -0.71
CA GLY A 565 -6.58 15.37 -0.26
C GLY A 565 -6.26 16.02 1.10
N SER A 566 -5.67 15.28 2.04
CA SER A 566 -5.28 15.81 3.35
C SER A 566 -4.16 16.85 3.24
N VAL A 567 -3.07 16.51 2.53
CA VAL A 567 -1.95 17.41 2.26
C VAL A 567 -2.42 18.65 1.51
N PHE A 568 -3.30 18.49 0.51
CA PHE A 568 -3.90 19.62 -0.21
C PHE A 568 -4.65 20.57 0.74
N LEU A 569 -5.54 20.03 1.59
CA LEU A 569 -6.32 20.82 2.53
C LEU A 569 -5.42 21.52 3.56
N GLU A 570 -4.39 20.85 4.07
CA GLU A 570 -3.42 21.40 5.00
C GLU A 570 -2.63 22.56 4.37
N SER A 571 -2.07 22.35 3.17
CA SER A 571 -1.35 23.39 2.42
C SER A 571 -2.23 24.59 2.11
N LEU A 572 -3.46 24.37 1.65
CA LEU A 572 -4.41 25.44 1.34
C LEU A 572 -4.82 26.21 2.60
N THR A 573 -5.03 25.51 3.72
CA THR A 573 -5.30 26.14 5.03
C THR A 573 -4.13 26.99 5.48
N SER A 574 -2.89 26.49 5.35
CA SER A 574 -1.66 27.23 5.69
C SER A 574 -1.54 28.53 4.88
N VAL A 575 -1.83 28.49 3.58
CA VAL A 575 -1.84 29.68 2.70
C VAL A 575 -2.84 30.72 3.20
N CYS A 576 -4.05 30.29 3.56
CA CYS A 576 -5.09 31.18 4.08
C CYS A 576 -4.76 31.74 5.47
N GLU A 577 -4.21 30.93 6.37
CA GLU A 577 -3.80 31.34 7.72
C GLU A 577 -2.64 32.34 7.73
N LYS A 578 -1.72 32.26 6.77
CA LYS A 578 -0.63 33.25 6.63
C LYS A 578 -1.09 34.58 6.02
N SER A 579 -2.28 34.63 5.42
CA SER A 579 -2.80 35.84 4.80
C SER A 579 -3.12 36.94 5.82
N LYS A 580 -2.50 38.12 5.66
CA LYS A 580 -2.65 39.26 6.59
C LYS A 580 -4.02 39.95 6.53
N LYS A 581 -4.74 39.86 5.41
CA LYS A 581 -6.03 40.52 5.19
C LYS A 581 -7.09 39.53 4.73
N ILE A 582 -8.31 39.64 5.25
CA ILE A 582 -9.46 38.82 4.83
C ILE A 582 -9.74 38.97 3.32
N ASP A 583 -9.57 40.17 2.77
CA ASP A 583 -9.79 40.42 1.34
C ASP A 583 -8.84 39.64 0.43
N ASN A 584 -7.64 39.31 0.90
CA ASN A 584 -6.70 38.49 0.15
C ASN A 584 -7.16 37.03 0.06
N ILE A 585 -7.96 36.55 1.01
CA ILE A 585 -8.58 35.20 0.94
C ILE A 585 -9.71 35.22 -0.09
N LYS A 586 -10.51 36.28 -0.12
CA LYS A 586 -11.64 36.44 -1.06
C LYS A 586 -11.20 36.56 -2.53
N LYS A 587 -9.96 37.02 -2.76
CA LYS A 587 -9.35 37.24 -4.08
C LYS A 587 -8.41 36.11 -4.52
N ILE A 588 -8.39 34.98 -3.81
CA ILE A 588 -7.64 33.81 -4.26
C ILE A 588 -8.26 33.35 -5.59
N ASP A 589 -7.45 33.39 -6.63
CA ASP A 589 -7.72 32.77 -7.91
C ASP A 589 -7.10 31.38 -7.88
N PHE A 590 -7.93 30.34 -8.01
CA PHE A 590 -7.54 28.94 -7.88
C PHE A 590 -8.17 28.15 -9.02
N ASP A 591 -7.35 27.43 -9.76
CA ASP A 591 -7.81 26.58 -10.85
C ASP A 591 -8.46 25.30 -10.34
N VAL A 592 -9.79 25.28 -10.38
CA VAL A 592 -10.61 24.15 -9.92
C VAL A 592 -10.49 22.93 -10.85
N GLN A 593 -10.04 23.10 -12.10
CA GLN A 593 -9.87 21.98 -13.04
C GLN A 593 -8.79 20.99 -12.59
N CYS A 594 -7.85 21.44 -11.75
CA CYS A 594 -6.79 20.60 -11.20
C CYS A 594 -7.25 19.71 -10.03
N ILE A 595 -8.47 19.92 -9.51
CA ILE A 595 -9.01 19.13 -8.39
C ILE A 595 -9.45 17.75 -8.89
N GLN A 596 -9.16 16.71 -8.10
CA GLN A 596 -9.59 15.34 -8.34
C GLN A 596 -10.68 14.93 -7.34
N GLN A 597 -11.35 13.81 -7.58
CA GLN A 597 -12.46 13.35 -6.74
C GLN A 597 -12.08 13.21 -5.25
N GLU A 598 -10.90 12.66 -4.95
CA GLU A 598 -10.41 12.54 -3.56
C GLU A 598 -10.28 13.90 -2.85
N HIS A 599 -9.81 14.91 -3.58
CA HIS A 599 -9.66 16.28 -3.08
C HIS A 599 -11.04 16.90 -2.81
N PHE A 600 -11.99 16.73 -3.75
CA PHE A 600 -13.37 17.18 -3.58
C PHE A 600 -14.02 16.54 -2.34
N ASP A 601 -13.90 15.23 -2.17
CA ASP A 601 -14.46 14.51 -1.02
C ASP A 601 -13.86 15.02 0.30
N THR A 602 -12.57 15.35 0.31
CA THR A 602 -11.88 15.92 1.48
C THR A 602 -12.38 17.34 1.80
N LEU A 603 -12.53 18.19 0.78
CA LEU A 603 -13.11 19.53 0.95
C LEU A 603 -14.56 19.47 1.45
N LEU A 604 -15.36 18.56 0.87
CA LEU A 604 -16.76 18.37 1.25
C LEU A 604 -16.89 17.94 2.71
N LYS A 605 -16.09 16.95 3.15
CA LYS A 605 -16.02 16.51 4.56
C LYS A 605 -15.63 17.66 5.49
N TYR A 606 -14.63 18.45 5.12
CA TYR A 606 -14.21 19.60 5.93
C TYR A 606 -15.33 20.62 6.10
N VAL A 607 -16.01 20.98 5.01
CA VAL A 607 -17.12 21.94 5.03
C VAL A 607 -18.30 21.41 5.85
N ILE A 608 -18.64 20.12 5.72
CA ILE A 608 -19.68 19.46 6.54
C ILE A 608 -19.38 19.61 8.03
N THR A 609 -18.16 19.29 8.45
CA THR A 609 -17.74 19.40 9.86
C THR A 609 -17.83 20.85 10.33
N LYS A 610 -17.38 21.81 9.52
CA LYS A 610 -17.41 23.23 9.89
C LYS A 610 -18.81 23.82 9.97
N ARG A 611 -19.83 23.23 9.32
CA ARG A 611 -21.23 23.61 9.50
C ARG A 611 -21.72 23.39 10.91
N LEU A 612 -21.35 22.27 11.53
CA LEU A 612 -21.73 21.95 12.90
C LEU A 612 -21.10 22.91 13.92
N GLU A 613 -19.96 23.52 13.56
CA GLU A 613 -19.18 24.41 14.42
C GLU A 613 -19.40 25.91 14.11
N GLU A 614 -20.19 26.30 13.11
CA GLU A 614 -20.14 27.64 12.49
C GLU A 614 -20.28 28.80 13.48
N LYS A 615 -21.14 28.65 14.50
CA LYS A 615 -21.38 29.68 15.51
C LYS A 615 -20.10 30.12 16.25
N SER A 616 -19.09 29.26 16.29
CA SER A 616 -17.80 29.48 16.95
C SER A 616 -16.68 30.02 16.05
N LEU A 617 -16.91 30.16 14.74
CA LEU A 617 -15.86 30.52 13.78
C LEU A 617 -15.57 32.03 13.75
N ASP A 618 -14.28 32.37 13.69
CA ASP A 618 -13.79 33.73 13.48
C ASP A 618 -14.00 34.21 12.02
N ALA A 619 -13.89 35.52 11.79
CA ALA A 619 -14.15 36.14 10.48
C ALA A 619 -13.22 35.63 9.36
N LYS A 620 -12.00 35.20 9.71
CA LYS A 620 -11.01 34.70 8.74
C LYS A 620 -11.35 33.28 8.31
N LYS A 621 -11.71 32.41 9.27
CA LYS A 621 -12.21 31.06 9.01
C LYS A 621 -13.52 31.09 8.22
N GLN A 622 -14.41 32.04 8.50
CA GLN A 622 -15.63 32.25 7.71
C GLN A 622 -15.30 32.65 6.26
N ALA A 623 -14.32 33.53 6.02
CA ALA A 623 -13.91 33.88 4.67
C ALA A 623 -13.28 32.71 3.91
N PHE A 624 -12.49 31.88 4.59
CA PHE A 624 -11.94 30.64 4.02
C PHE A 624 -13.04 29.64 3.66
N LEU A 625 -14.02 29.44 4.55
CA LEU A 625 -15.19 28.62 4.28
C LEU A 625 -15.96 29.10 3.04
N CYS A 626 -16.21 30.41 2.93
CA CYS A 626 -16.84 31.00 1.74
C CYS A 626 -16.05 30.73 0.46
N PHE A 627 -14.71 30.69 0.53
CA PHE A 627 -13.85 30.34 -0.59
C PHE A 627 -13.99 28.84 -0.96
N LEU A 628 -13.96 27.94 0.02
CA LEU A 628 -14.15 26.50 -0.22
C LEU A 628 -15.52 26.17 -0.82
N LEU A 629 -16.59 26.83 -0.35
CA LEU A 629 -17.93 26.65 -0.90
C LEU A 629 -18.01 27.03 -2.39
N LYS A 630 -17.27 28.06 -2.81
CA LYS A 630 -17.16 28.42 -4.24
C LYS A 630 -16.44 27.33 -5.03
N ILE A 631 -15.34 26.78 -4.50
CA ILE A 631 -14.62 25.67 -5.14
C ILE A 631 -15.54 24.46 -5.32
N ILE A 632 -16.29 24.08 -4.28
CA ILE A 632 -17.24 22.96 -4.31
C ILE A 632 -18.28 23.14 -5.42
N ALA A 633 -18.82 24.35 -5.57
CA ALA A 633 -19.79 24.63 -6.62
C ALA A 633 -19.19 24.62 -8.03
N ILE A 634 -18.03 25.25 -8.23
CA ILE A 634 -17.35 25.24 -9.54
C ILE A 634 -16.98 23.80 -9.91
N TYR A 635 -16.50 23.00 -8.96
CA TYR A 635 -16.21 21.59 -9.18
C TYR A 635 -17.48 20.80 -9.55
N GLY A 636 -18.60 21.06 -8.88
CA GLY A 636 -19.89 20.43 -9.21
C GLY A 636 -20.41 20.76 -10.62
N ILE A 637 -20.05 21.91 -11.17
CA ILE A 637 -20.34 22.29 -12.58
C ILE A 637 -19.43 21.52 -13.54
N LEU A 638 -18.12 21.52 -13.28
CA LEU A 638 -17.11 20.87 -14.12
C LEU A 638 -17.19 19.33 -14.08
N HIS A 639 -17.65 18.77 -12.95
CA HIS A 639 -17.82 17.35 -12.69
C HIS A 639 -19.28 17.04 -12.30
N PRO A 640 -20.18 16.90 -13.29
CA PRO A 640 -21.64 16.79 -13.11
C PRO A 640 -22.11 15.66 -12.19
N LYS A 641 -21.34 14.57 -12.04
CA LYS A 641 -21.64 13.50 -11.06
C LYS A 641 -21.63 14.01 -9.62
N SER A 642 -20.84 15.05 -9.34
CA SER A 642 -20.68 15.67 -8.02
C SER A 642 -21.64 16.84 -7.79
N TYR A 643 -22.43 17.23 -8.81
CA TYR A 643 -23.44 18.30 -8.73
C TYR A 643 -24.42 18.08 -7.57
N ILE A 644 -24.95 16.86 -7.43
CA ILE A 644 -25.94 16.52 -6.39
C ILE A 644 -25.36 16.84 -5.01
N TRP A 645 -24.11 16.47 -4.75
CA TRP A 645 -23.46 16.62 -3.45
C TRP A 645 -23.09 18.05 -3.13
N ALA A 646 -22.58 18.79 -4.12
CA ALA A 646 -22.36 20.21 -4.01
C ALA A 646 -23.68 20.94 -3.67
N ARG A 647 -24.78 20.57 -4.35
CA ARG A 647 -26.11 21.17 -4.15
C ARG A 647 -26.69 20.86 -2.78
N VAL A 648 -26.67 19.60 -2.36
CA VAL A 648 -27.17 19.15 -1.05
C VAL A 648 -26.45 19.89 0.06
N GLU A 649 -25.13 19.97 0.00
CA GLU A 649 -24.34 20.62 1.02
C GLU A 649 -24.67 22.12 1.12
N LEU A 650 -24.74 22.82 -0.02
CA LEU A 650 -25.11 24.24 -0.06
C LEU A 650 -26.50 24.50 0.52
N ILE A 651 -27.49 23.64 0.25
CA ILE A 651 -28.83 23.79 0.81
C ILE A 651 -28.84 23.54 2.32
N ARG A 652 -28.09 22.55 2.81
CA ARG A 652 -27.93 22.34 4.26
C ARG A 652 -27.31 23.55 4.96
N TRP A 653 -26.38 24.25 4.30
CA TRP A 653 -25.87 25.54 4.78
C TRP A 653 -26.91 26.66 4.78
N GLU A 654 -27.84 26.66 3.82
CA GLU A 654 -28.97 27.60 3.82
C GLU A 654 -29.92 27.32 5.00
N LEU A 655 -30.19 26.04 5.29
CA LEU A 655 -31.08 25.60 6.37
C LEU A 655 -30.45 25.74 7.77
N SER A 656 -29.13 25.75 7.91
CA SER A 656 -28.46 25.77 9.22
C SER A 656 -28.54 27.11 9.97
N GLY A 657 -29.13 28.14 9.37
CA GLY A 657 -29.24 29.47 9.99
C GLY A 657 -27.90 30.20 10.17
N ALA A 658 -26.93 29.94 9.29
CA ALA A 658 -25.59 30.54 9.33
C ALA A 658 -25.62 32.08 9.29
N LYS A 659 -24.56 32.74 9.80
CA LYS A 659 -24.47 34.22 9.79
C LYS A 659 -24.62 34.81 8.38
N ASN A 660 -25.09 36.05 8.31
CA ASN A 660 -25.43 36.77 7.06
C ASN A 660 -24.36 36.66 5.95
N GLN A 661 -23.06 36.68 6.27
CA GLN A 661 -21.99 36.60 5.26
C GLN A 661 -21.88 35.23 4.59
N VAL A 662 -21.86 34.14 5.37
CA VAL A 662 -21.79 32.77 4.82
C VAL A 662 -23.08 32.48 4.04
N LEU A 663 -24.23 32.80 4.63
CA LEU A 663 -25.54 32.62 4.00
C LEU A 663 -25.66 33.38 2.67
N SER A 664 -25.20 34.64 2.62
CA SER A 664 -25.20 35.41 1.37
C SER A 664 -24.29 34.80 0.29
N THR A 665 -23.19 34.17 0.69
CA THR A 665 -22.28 33.48 -0.23
C THR A 665 -22.94 32.20 -0.74
N VAL A 666 -23.49 31.38 0.15
CA VAL A 666 -24.20 30.14 -0.17
C VAL A 666 -25.31 30.39 -1.20
N LYS A 667 -26.16 31.41 -0.99
CA LYS A 667 -27.22 31.76 -1.95
C LYS A 667 -26.70 32.11 -3.34
N LYS A 668 -25.62 32.91 -3.42
CA LYS A 668 -24.99 33.25 -4.72
C LYS A 668 -24.41 32.02 -5.39
N VAL A 669 -23.68 31.21 -4.62
CA VAL A 669 -22.99 30.01 -5.10
C VAL A 669 -23.98 28.93 -5.55
N LEU A 670 -25.12 28.77 -4.88
CA LEU A 670 -26.19 27.85 -5.28
C LEU A 670 -26.82 28.23 -6.62
N VAL A 671 -27.02 29.54 -6.86
CA VAL A 671 -27.48 30.05 -8.16
C VAL A 671 -26.45 29.74 -9.24
N THR A 672 -25.16 30.02 -8.98
CA THR A 672 -24.07 29.72 -9.92
C THR A 672 -23.97 28.22 -10.23
N LEU A 673 -24.05 27.35 -9.21
CA LEU A 673 -24.04 25.90 -9.39
C LEU A 673 -25.20 25.45 -10.28
N THR A 674 -26.40 25.95 -10.03
CA THR A 674 -27.61 25.56 -10.76
C THR A 674 -27.59 26.06 -12.20
N SER A 675 -27.24 27.32 -12.43
CA SER A 675 -27.15 27.88 -13.78
C SER A 675 -26.02 27.23 -14.58
N GLY A 676 -24.84 27.07 -13.98
CA GLY A 676 -23.68 26.45 -14.63
C GLY A 676 -23.92 24.97 -14.96
N PHE A 677 -24.60 24.23 -14.09
CA PHE A 677 -24.99 22.84 -14.40
C PHE A 677 -25.98 22.78 -15.57
N ARG A 678 -26.97 23.67 -15.62
CA ARG A 678 -27.92 23.73 -16.75
C ARG A 678 -27.24 24.14 -18.06
N GLU A 679 -26.29 25.07 -18.01
CA GLU A 679 -25.45 25.40 -19.17
C GLU A 679 -24.61 24.20 -19.62
N TRP A 680 -24.07 23.41 -18.69
CA TRP A 680 -23.32 22.19 -18.99
C TRP A 680 -24.18 21.09 -19.63
N VAL A 681 -25.41 20.90 -19.15
CA VAL A 681 -26.40 20.00 -19.78
C VAL A 681 -26.62 20.38 -21.25
N GLY A 682 -26.51 21.67 -21.56
CA GLY A 682 -26.42 22.21 -22.93
C GLY A 682 -27.71 22.89 -23.40
N VAL A 683 -27.60 23.70 -24.46
CA VAL A 683 -28.75 24.36 -25.09
C VAL A 683 -29.52 23.36 -25.93
N ASP A 684 -30.84 23.38 -25.80
CA ASP A 684 -31.71 22.48 -26.54
C ASP A 684 -31.78 22.88 -28.03
N ARG A 685 -31.63 21.91 -28.93
CA ARG A 685 -31.89 22.14 -30.35
C ARG A 685 -33.40 22.11 -30.56
N HIS A 686 -33.96 23.14 -31.17
CA HIS A 686 -35.41 23.24 -31.38
C HIS A 686 -35.93 22.31 -32.49
N LEU A 687 -35.05 21.83 -33.38
CA LEU A 687 -35.38 20.96 -34.50
C LEU A 687 -34.37 19.82 -34.61
N ALA A 688 -34.86 18.62 -34.96
CA ALA A 688 -34.10 17.45 -35.34
C ALA A 688 -34.71 16.85 -36.63
N ILE A 689 -33.96 16.01 -37.34
CA ILE A 689 -34.44 15.33 -38.55
C ILE A 689 -34.76 13.89 -38.19
N ASP A 690 -35.94 13.40 -38.57
CA ASP A 690 -36.35 12.02 -38.35
C ASP A 690 -35.60 11.09 -39.33
N PRO A 691 -34.69 10.20 -38.88
CA PRO A 691 -33.96 9.31 -39.79
C PRO A 691 -34.86 8.35 -40.59
N ASP A 692 -36.10 8.12 -40.14
CA ASP A 692 -37.02 7.21 -40.81
C ASP A 692 -37.86 7.92 -41.90
N THR A 693 -38.12 9.22 -41.75
CA THR A 693 -39.01 9.98 -42.67
C THR A 693 -38.35 11.18 -43.36
N ASP A 694 -37.14 11.57 -42.94
CA ASP A 694 -36.39 12.76 -43.37
C ASP A 694 -37.10 14.11 -43.06
N ASP A 695 -38.17 14.08 -42.25
CA ASP A 695 -38.89 15.28 -41.83
C ASP A 695 -38.22 15.95 -40.63
N GLU A 696 -38.25 17.28 -40.60
CA GLU A 696 -37.94 18.04 -39.38
C GLU A 696 -39.03 17.85 -38.31
N TYR A 697 -38.62 17.71 -37.06
CA TYR A 697 -39.52 17.62 -35.90
C TYR A 697 -38.93 18.34 -34.69
N SER A 698 -39.82 18.78 -33.80
CA SER A 698 -39.52 19.52 -32.58
C SER A 698 -39.86 18.70 -31.32
N TRP A 699 -39.54 19.24 -30.14
CA TRP A 699 -40.02 18.67 -28.87
C TRP A 699 -41.54 18.57 -28.76
N GLY A 700 -42.31 19.41 -29.47
CA GLY A 700 -43.76 19.29 -29.49
C GLY A 700 -44.23 18.00 -30.14
N ASP A 701 -43.52 17.55 -31.18
CA ASP A 701 -43.86 16.37 -31.98
C ASP A 701 -43.45 15.05 -31.31
N THR A 702 -42.68 15.13 -30.21
CA THR A 702 -42.28 13.96 -29.42
C THR A 702 -43.26 13.65 -28.28
N ILE A 703 -44.13 14.59 -27.88
CA ILE A 703 -44.93 14.50 -26.66
C ILE A 703 -46.38 14.07 -26.95
N LEU A 704 -46.79 12.98 -26.31
CA LEU A 704 -48.16 12.51 -26.22
C LEU A 704 -48.72 12.70 -24.81
N PHE A 705 -49.91 13.27 -24.73
CA PHE A 705 -50.65 13.42 -23.47
C PHE A 705 -51.81 12.42 -23.41
N ASP A 706 -51.99 11.80 -22.25
CA ASP A 706 -53.18 11.03 -21.97
C ASP A 706 -54.44 11.90 -22.01
N LYS A 707 -55.59 11.26 -22.32
CA LYS A 707 -56.90 11.93 -22.41
C LYS A 707 -57.32 12.66 -21.14
N ASN A 708 -56.79 12.25 -19.99
CA ASN A 708 -57.16 12.78 -18.67
C ASN A 708 -56.32 13.99 -18.24
N VAL A 709 -55.40 14.49 -19.10
CA VAL A 709 -54.61 15.70 -18.82
C VAL A 709 -55.39 16.93 -19.29
N GLU A 710 -55.66 17.87 -18.38
CA GLU A 710 -56.37 19.12 -18.68
C GLU A 710 -55.58 20.02 -19.66
N GLU A 711 -56.29 20.80 -20.47
CA GLU A 711 -55.68 21.65 -21.52
C GLU A 711 -54.75 22.74 -20.97
N GLU A 712 -55.07 23.31 -19.80
CA GLU A 712 -54.21 24.32 -19.16
C GLU A 712 -52.88 23.71 -18.70
N SER A 713 -52.94 22.55 -18.03
CA SER A 713 -51.75 21.80 -17.62
C SER A 713 -50.94 21.35 -18.85
N ARG A 714 -51.61 20.88 -19.90
CA ARG A 714 -50.98 20.48 -21.17
C ARG A 714 -50.15 21.62 -21.76
N LYS A 715 -50.72 22.82 -21.86
CA LYS A 715 -50.02 24.00 -22.39
C LYS A 715 -48.79 24.34 -21.56
N ARG A 716 -48.93 24.42 -20.22
CA ARG A 716 -47.81 24.71 -19.30
C ARG A 716 -46.68 23.68 -19.41
N LEU A 717 -47.03 22.40 -19.43
CA LEU A 717 -46.09 21.29 -19.53
C LEU A 717 -45.36 21.29 -20.88
N MET A 718 -46.09 21.51 -21.97
CA MET A 718 -45.52 21.59 -23.33
C MET A 718 -44.57 22.79 -23.47
N GLU A 719 -44.94 23.97 -22.98
CA GLU A 719 -44.05 25.14 -22.98
C GLU A 719 -42.80 24.94 -22.14
N ALA A 720 -42.90 24.27 -20.99
CA ALA A 720 -41.76 24.00 -20.12
C ALA A 720 -40.81 22.98 -20.75
N MET A 721 -41.32 21.85 -21.25
CA MET A 721 -40.51 20.80 -21.87
C MET A 721 -39.86 21.23 -23.18
N GLY A 722 -40.54 22.05 -24.00
CA GLY A 722 -40.01 22.46 -25.30
C GLY A 722 -39.04 23.66 -25.28
N ASN A 723 -39.05 24.46 -24.21
CA ASN A 723 -38.24 25.70 -24.12
C ASN A 723 -37.17 25.67 -23.02
N THR A 724 -36.98 24.54 -22.34
CA THR A 724 -36.03 24.43 -21.23
C THR A 724 -35.31 23.09 -21.24
N VAL A 725 -34.21 22.99 -20.50
CA VAL A 725 -33.45 21.73 -20.34
C VAL A 725 -34.07 20.77 -19.33
N LEU A 726 -35.36 20.89 -19.04
CA LEU A 726 -36.05 20.14 -17.98
C LEU A 726 -35.93 18.64 -18.17
N LEU A 727 -36.16 18.14 -19.38
CA LEU A 727 -36.15 16.71 -19.69
C LEU A 727 -34.74 16.13 -19.52
N GLN A 728 -33.75 16.84 -20.06
CA GLN A 728 -32.33 16.46 -20.00
C GLN A 728 -31.82 16.50 -18.55
N GLU A 729 -32.16 17.56 -17.78
CA GLU A 729 -31.82 17.69 -16.36
C GLU A 729 -32.43 16.54 -15.53
N ALA A 730 -33.73 16.26 -15.72
CA ALA A 730 -34.41 15.19 -14.99
C ALA A 730 -33.82 13.81 -15.30
N ILE A 731 -33.65 13.47 -16.58
CA ILE A 731 -33.10 12.17 -16.98
C ILE A 731 -31.67 12.00 -16.49
N PHE A 732 -30.84 13.04 -16.58
CA PHE A 732 -29.46 12.98 -16.07
C PHE A 732 -29.41 12.70 -14.57
N LEU A 733 -30.27 13.37 -13.79
CA LEU A 733 -30.28 13.22 -12.33
C LEU A 733 -30.88 11.89 -11.87
N PHE A 734 -31.88 11.35 -12.58
CA PHE A 734 -32.60 10.15 -12.15
C PHE A 734 -32.15 8.85 -12.83
N SER A 735 -31.41 8.92 -13.95
CA SER A 735 -31.13 7.77 -14.82
C SER A 735 -29.63 7.53 -15.01
N ASN A 736 -28.88 7.35 -13.91
CA ASN A 736 -27.45 7.03 -13.92
C ASN A 736 -26.59 7.99 -14.78
N HIS A 737 -26.89 9.29 -14.75
CA HIS A 737 -26.11 10.32 -15.46
C HIS A 737 -26.14 10.19 -16.98
N ARG A 738 -27.21 9.62 -17.55
CA ARG A 738 -27.46 9.60 -19.00
C ARG A 738 -27.91 10.97 -19.49
N LEU A 739 -27.29 11.45 -20.55
CA LEU A 739 -27.68 12.68 -21.22
C LEU A 739 -28.36 12.33 -22.55
N ILE A 740 -29.56 12.87 -22.76
CA ILE A 740 -30.34 12.67 -23.98
C ILE A 740 -30.47 13.97 -24.78
N ARG A 741 -30.62 13.87 -26.09
CA ARG A 741 -30.89 14.95 -27.04
C ARG A 741 -32.20 14.69 -27.78
N LEU A 742 -32.74 15.72 -28.45
CA LEU A 742 -33.98 15.62 -29.23
C LEU A 742 -33.90 14.50 -30.30
N GLU A 743 -32.75 14.38 -30.97
CA GLU A 743 -32.47 13.36 -31.99
C GLU A 743 -32.52 11.92 -31.46
N ASP A 744 -32.32 11.72 -30.15
CA ASP A 744 -32.38 10.41 -29.51
C ASP A 744 -33.83 9.92 -29.30
N ILE A 745 -34.81 10.80 -29.43
CA ILE A 745 -36.23 10.53 -29.13
C ILE A 745 -37.03 10.47 -30.45
N PRO A 746 -37.77 9.38 -30.72
CA PRO A 746 -38.64 9.32 -31.88
C PRO A 746 -39.86 10.24 -31.71
N LYS A 747 -40.54 10.56 -32.83
CA LYS A 747 -41.87 11.19 -32.77
C LYS A 747 -42.78 10.37 -31.86
N ASN A 748 -43.59 11.05 -31.05
CA ASN A 748 -44.45 10.43 -30.04
C ASN A 748 -43.73 9.55 -28.97
N GLY A 749 -42.41 9.71 -28.79
CA GLY A 749 -41.61 8.93 -27.84
C GLY A 749 -41.70 9.35 -26.37
N ILE A 750 -42.45 10.41 -26.05
CA ILE A 750 -42.68 10.87 -24.67
C ILE A 750 -44.16 10.75 -24.33
N TRP A 751 -44.50 10.02 -23.27
CA TRP A 751 -45.87 9.91 -22.77
C TRP A 751 -46.02 10.63 -21.43
N VAL A 752 -47.05 11.47 -21.34
CA VAL A 752 -47.41 12.21 -20.13
C VAL A 752 -48.76 11.76 -19.62
N SER A 753 -48.75 11.12 -18.44
CA SER A 753 -49.94 10.56 -17.78
C SER A 753 -50.26 11.31 -16.50
N PHE A 754 -51.53 11.66 -16.28
CA PHE A 754 -51.99 12.25 -15.03
C PHE A 754 -52.11 11.18 -13.92
N LEU A 755 -51.42 11.37 -12.80
CA LEU A 755 -51.46 10.45 -11.65
C LEU A 755 -52.48 10.87 -10.59
N GLY A 756 -52.78 12.17 -10.50
CA GLY A 756 -53.73 12.73 -9.54
C GLY A 756 -53.32 14.10 -9.02
N SER A 757 -54.21 14.70 -8.22
CA SER A 757 -53.94 15.97 -7.53
C SER A 757 -54.06 15.77 -6.03
N ASN A 758 -52.99 16.07 -5.29
CA ASN A 758 -52.91 15.97 -3.84
C ASN A 758 -52.08 17.12 -3.28
N HIS A 759 -52.34 17.53 -2.04
CA HIS A 759 -51.61 18.60 -1.35
C HIS A 759 -51.43 19.88 -2.20
N GLY A 760 -52.44 20.29 -2.96
CA GLY A 760 -52.40 21.54 -3.75
C GLY A 760 -51.49 21.51 -5.00
N LYS A 761 -51.08 20.32 -5.46
CA LYS A 761 -50.31 20.12 -6.69
C LYS A 761 -50.92 19.02 -7.56
N SER A 762 -50.73 19.15 -8.88
CA SER A 762 -51.08 18.12 -9.87
C SER A 762 -49.82 17.34 -10.27
N VAL A 763 -49.92 16.01 -10.28
CA VAL A 763 -48.78 15.10 -10.44
C VAL A 763 -48.88 14.38 -11.78
N PHE A 764 -47.84 14.50 -12.61
CA PHE A 764 -47.77 13.91 -13.94
C PHE A 764 -46.59 12.97 -14.04
N ARG A 765 -46.82 11.75 -14.52
CA ARG A 765 -45.77 10.80 -14.89
C ARG A 765 -45.29 11.11 -16.31
N VAL A 766 -43.99 11.18 -16.50
CA VAL A 766 -43.36 11.33 -17.81
C VAL A 766 -42.54 10.10 -18.11
N LEU A 767 -42.92 9.38 -19.16
CA LEU A 767 -42.19 8.24 -19.71
C LEU A 767 -41.53 8.67 -21.02
N VAL A 768 -40.20 8.60 -21.08
CA VAL A 768 -39.40 8.91 -22.27
C VAL A 768 -38.82 7.62 -22.82
N GLN A 769 -39.14 7.30 -24.07
CA GLN A 769 -38.55 6.17 -24.80
C GLN A 769 -37.62 6.71 -25.87
N THR A 770 -36.40 6.17 -25.92
CA THR A 770 -35.41 6.54 -26.92
C THR A 770 -35.44 5.61 -28.12
N ARG A 771 -34.83 6.04 -29.22
CA ARG A 771 -34.59 5.21 -30.42
C ARG A 771 -33.70 4.00 -30.11
N SER A 772 -32.83 4.08 -29.10
CA SER A 772 -32.02 2.97 -28.59
C SER A 772 -32.81 1.96 -27.74
N SER A 773 -34.14 2.12 -27.60
CA SER A 773 -35.02 1.31 -26.75
C SER A 773 -34.77 1.44 -25.23
N ASP A 774 -34.08 2.51 -24.80
CA ASP A 774 -34.01 2.85 -23.38
C ASP A 774 -35.33 3.51 -22.94
N SER A 775 -35.71 3.31 -21.68
CA SER A 775 -36.92 3.91 -21.09
C SER A 775 -36.57 4.63 -19.80
N TYR A 776 -36.93 5.91 -19.73
CA TYR A 776 -36.70 6.78 -18.58
C TYR A 776 -38.03 7.26 -18.02
N ASN A 777 -38.17 7.29 -16.70
CA ASN A 777 -39.44 7.58 -16.06
C ASN A 777 -39.23 8.48 -14.85
N PHE A 778 -39.96 9.59 -14.80
CA PHE A 778 -39.88 10.57 -13.71
C PHE A 778 -41.22 11.30 -13.56
N VAL A 779 -41.32 12.14 -12.53
CA VAL A 779 -42.54 12.87 -12.19
C VAL A 779 -42.33 14.36 -12.39
N ILE A 780 -43.34 15.04 -12.94
CA ILE A 780 -43.49 16.49 -12.91
C ILE A 780 -44.63 16.85 -11.96
N ASN A 781 -44.32 17.72 -11.00
CA ASN A 781 -45.29 18.30 -10.09
C ASN A 781 -45.61 19.73 -10.54
N LEU A 782 -46.88 20.01 -10.79
CA LEU A 782 -47.39 21.32 -11.17
C LEU A 782 -48.03 22.00 -9.96
N ASP A 783 -47.59 23.22 -9.65
CA ASP A 783 -48.21 24.06 -8.61
C ASP A 783 -49.58 24.55 -9.10
N GLU A 784 -50.60 24.31 -8.27
CA GLU A 784 -51.95 24.84 -8.44
C GLU A 784 -52.20 25.99 -7.46
N ASN A 785 -51.90 25.82 -6.16
CA ASN A 785 -52.25 26.79 -5.12
C ASN A 785 -51.33 26.79 -3.86
N LEU A 786 -50.11 26.26 -3.94
CA LEU A 786 -49.21 26.14 -2.77
C LEU A 786 -48.43 27.42 -2.44
N GLY A 787 -48.13 28.22 -3.47
CA GLY A 787 -47.39 29.45 -3.33
C GLY A 787 -45.86 29.25 -3.23
N LYS A 788 -45.12 30.27 -3.66
CA LYS A 788 -43.68 30.19 -3.89
C LYS A 788 -42.84 29.84 -2.66
N LEU A 789 -43.23 30.32 -1.47
CA LEU A 789 -42.47 30.09 -0.24
C LEU A 789 -42.58 28.63 0.23
N PHE A 790 -43.77 28.05 0.15
CA PHE A 790 -43.99 26.64 0.49
C PHE A 790 -43.17 25.73 -0.42
N ILE A 791 -43.22 25.97 -1.73
CA ILE A 791 -42.46 25.19 -2.72
C ILE A 791 -40.96 25.28 -2.49
N GLN A 792 -40.45 26.48 -2.19
CA GLN A 792 -39.02 26.63 -1.88
C GLN A 792 -38.62 25.85 -0.63
N ASP A 793 -39.46 25.82 0.40
CA ASP A 793 -39.21 25.02 1.60
C ASP A 793 -39.29 23.51 1.29
N GLU A 794 -40.30 23.07 0.54
CA GLU A 794 -40.48 21.69 0.07
C GLU A 794 -39.22 21.18 -0.65
N ILE A 795 -38.75 21.94 -1.64
CA ILE A 795 -37.57 21.60 -2.46
C ILE A 795 -36.33 21.43 -1.60
N ARG A 796 -36.12 22.31 -0.62
CA ARG A 796 -34.96 22.22 0.28
C ARG A 796 -34.98 20.92 1.07
N TRP A 797 -36.14 20.51 1.59
CA TRP A 797 -36.26 19.27 2.34
C TRP A 797 -36.16 18.04 1.44
N LEU A 798 -36.75 18.05 0.26
CA LEU A 798 -36.61 16.97 -0.72
C LEU A 798 -35.14 16.74 -1.08
N ILE A 799 -34.40 17.80 -1.42
CA ILE A 799 -32.98 17.68 -1.77
C ILE A 799 -32.17 17.11 -0.60
N THR A 800 -32.41 17.59 0.62
CA THR A 800 -31.58 17.23 1.79
C THR A 800 -31.91 15.86 2.40
N THR A 801 -33.14 15.39 2.24
CA THR A 801 -33.63 14.11 2.79
C THR A 801 -33.58 12.96 1.78
N GLY A 802 -33.73 13.24 0.48
CA GLY A 802 -33.66 12.23 -0.59
C GLY A 802 -32.26 11.70 -0.87
N SER A 803 -31.26 12.57 -0.79
CA SER A 803 -29.91 12.26 -1.27
C SER A 803 -29.11 11.36 -0.33
N SER A 804 -28.67 10.19 -0.81
CA SER A 804 -27.80 9.25 -0.09
C SER A 804 -26.92 8.46 -1.06
N ILE A 805 -25.59 8.73 -1.17
CA ILE A 805 -24.67 7.87 -1.96
C ILE A 805 -24.51 6.48 -1.30
N TYR A 806 -24.49 6.41 0.04
CA TYR A 806 -24.01 5.22 0.78
C TYR A 806 -25.07 4.60 1.72
N GLY A 807 -26.31 5.08 1.70
CA GLY A 807 -27.41 4.60 2.54
C GLY A 807 -28.73 4.44 1.76
N PRO A 808 -29.78 3.89 2.39
CA PRO A 808 -31.07 3.69 1.72
C PRO A 808 -31.69 5.03 1.30
N LYS A 809 -32.26 5.06 0.09
CA LYS A 809 -33.10 6.18 -0.33
C LYS A 809 -34.36 6.21 0.53
N LEU A 810 -34.79 7.40 0.94
CA LEU A 810 -35.96 7.57 1.80
C LEU A 810 -37.14 8.18 1.04
N VAL A 811 -36.91 9.28 0.33
CA VAL A 811 -37.91 9.97 -0.50
C VAL A 811 -37.47 9.92 -1.98
N GLU A 812 -38.26 10.53 -2.85
CA GLU A 812 -37.90 10.80 -4.24
C GLU A 812 -36.60 11.62 -4.32
N ASP A 813 -35.72 11.31 -5.27
CA ASP A 813 -34.68 12.25 -5.63
C ASP A 813 -35.29 13.50 -6.27
N PHE A 814 -34.80 14.67 -5.86
CA PHE A 814 -35.25 15.93 -6.43
C PHE A 814 -34.46 16.28 -7.71
N GLY A 815 -35.17 16.69 -8.75
CA GLY A 815 -34.62 17.11 -10.02
C GLY A 815 -34.33 18.60 -10.03
N GLY A 816 -35.14 19.37 -10.76
CA GLY A 816 -34.99 20.81 -10.93
C GLY A 816 -36.30 21.57 -10.68
N TYR A 817 -36.18 22.83 -10.27
CA TYR A 817 -37.33 23.74 -10.12
C TYR A 817 -37.35 24.78 -11.24
N TRP A 818 -38.53 24.98 -11.81
CA TRP A 818 -38.79 25.88 -12.94
C TRP A 818 -39.85 26.92 -12.55
N SER A 819 -39.42 27.92 -11.79
CA SER A 819 -40.32 28.90 -11.18
C SER A 819 -41.17 29.70 -12.18
N LYS A 820 -40.70 29.87 -13.43
CA LYS A 820 -41.47 30.54 -14.49
C LYS A 820 -42.74 29.76 -14.86
N TYR A 821 -42.68 28.43 -14.77
CA TYR A 821 -43.76 27.52 -15.15
C TYR A 821 -44.49 26.93 -13.92
N GLY A 822 -44.02 27.26 -12.71
CA GLY A 822 -44.61 26.79 -11.46
C GLY A 822 -44.54 25.27 -11.32
N LEU A 823 -43.41 24.65 -11.68
CA LEU A 823 -43.28 23.19 -11.64
C LEU A 823 -41.88 22.74 -11.20
N TYR A 824 -41.79 21.49 -10.74
CA TYR A 824 -40.53 20.82 -10.41
C TYR A 824 -40.57 19.34 -10.78
N THR A 825 -39.38 18.74 -10.92
CA THR A 825 -39.22 17.32 -11.28
C THR A 825 -38.74 16.48 -10.09
N GLU A 826 -39.21 15.23 -10.03
CA GLU A 826 -38.88 14.23 -9.00
C GLU A 826 -38.68 12.85 -9.61
N GLU A 827 -37.93 11.99 -8.92
CA GLU A 827 -37.83 10.56 -9.24
C GLU A 827 -39.23 9.90 -9.19
N TYR A 828 -39.55 9.06 -10.17
CA TYR A 828 -40.74 8.22 -10.08
C TYR A 828 -40.45 6.99 -9.23
N ILE A 829 -41.11 6.83 -8.07
CA ILE A 829 -40.98 5.63 -7.24
C ILE A 829 -41.94 4.54 -7.77
N PRO A 830 -41.41 3.41 -8.28
CA PRO A 830 -42.26 2.31 -8.71
C PRO A 830 -42.80 1.53 -7.51
N GLY A 831 -44.06 1.10 -7.59
CA GLY A 831 -44.68 0.23 -6.59
C GLY A 831 -46.10 0.65 -6.22
N GLU A 832 -46.79 -0.20 -5.48
CA GLU A 832 -48.07 0.15 -4.83
C GLU A 832 -47.81 0.66 -3.41
N THR A 833 -48.66 1.56 -2.94
CA THR A 833 -48.59 2.04 -1.55
C THR A 833 -49.04 0.94 -0.59
N LEU A 834 -48.59 0.99 0.67
CA LEU A 834 -49.04 0.06 1.70
C LEU A 834 -50.57 0.09 1.84
N TYR A 835 -51.19 1.26 1.70
CA TYR A 835 -52.65 1.39 1.65
C TYR A 835 -53.26 0.59 0.50
N GLN A 836 -52.75 0.73 -0.73
CA GLN A 836 -53.27 -0.01 -1.89
C GLN A 836 -53.11 -1.52 -1.70
N HIS A 837 -52.00 -1.96 -1.11
CA HIS A 837 -51.77 -3.35 -0.79
C HIS A 837 -52.79 -3.91 0.21
N LEU A 838 -53.02 -3.20 1.32
CA LEU A 838 -53.98 -3.61 2.34
C LEU A 838 -55.42 -3.59 1.81
N GLU A 839 -55.78 -2.56 1.04
CA GLU A 839 -57.10 -2.41 0.45
C GLU A 839 -57.43 -3.59 -0.48
N ARG A 840 -56.51 -3.97 -1.36
CA ARG A 840 -56.69 -5.12 -2.27
C ARG A 840 -56.92 -6.44 -1.53
N ASN A 841 -56.38 -6.57 -0.31
CA ASN A 841 -56.50 -7.79 0.50
C ASN A 841 -57.50 -7.66 1.66
N ARG A 842 -58.32 -6.61 1.67
CA ARG A 842 -59.26 -6.29 2.77
C ARG A 842 -60.12 -7.48 3.17
N GLU A 843 -60.71 -8.19 2.21
CA GLU A 843 -61.60 -9.32 2.46
C GLU A 843 -60.88 -10.49 3.15
N GLU A 844 -59.65 -10.81 2.72
CA GLU A 844 -58.87 -11.90 3.29
C GLU A 844 -58.41 -11.56 4.71
N ILE A 845 -57.98 -10.31 4.94
CA ILE A 845 -57.63 -9.79 6.27
C ILE A 845 -58.85 -9.93 7.21
N ALA A 846 -60.02 -9.46 6.78
CA ALA A 846 -61.24 -9.53 7.58
C ALA A 846 -61.71 -10.96 7.86
N SER A 847 -61.44 -11.91 6.95
CA SER A 847 -61.87 -13.30 7.09
C SER A 847 -61.16 -14.08 8.22
N GLY A 848 -59.98 -13.63 8.65
CA GLY A 848 -59.16 -14.31 9.67
C GLY A 848 -58.57 -15.67 9.22
N LYS A 849 -58.77 -16.10 7.97
CA LYS A 849 -58.31 -17.42 7.47
C LYS A 849 -56.79 -17.61 7.50
N ALA A 850 -56.03 -16.53 7.37
CA ALA A 850 -54.57 -16.53 7.37
C ALA A 850 -54.02 -15.57 8.43
N ALA A 851 -54.55 -15.64 9.66
CA ALA A 851 -54.25 -14.72 10.74
C ALA A 851 -52.73 -14.59 10.99
N ASP A 852 -52.01 -15.70 11.15
CA ASP A 852 -50.57 -15.69 11.43
C ASP A 852 -49.76 -14.99 10.34
N ARG A 853 -50.11 -15.23 9.07
CA ARG A 853 -49.45 -14.60 7.92
C ARG A 853 -49.64 -13.08 7.94
N TRP A 854 -50.88 -12.63 8.12
CA TRP A 854 -51.20 -11.20 8.14
C TRP A 854 -50.62 -10.50 9.37
N GLN A 855 -50.54 -11.17 10.51
CA GLN A 855 -49.90 -10.60 11.69
C GLN A 855 -48.39 -10.41 11.49
N MET A 856 -47.68 -11.39 10.93
CA MET A 856 -46.24 -11.26 10.65
C MET A 856 -45.96 -10.22 9.55
N GLN A 857 -46.78 -10.17 8.50
CA GLN A 857 -46.68 -9.13 7.46
C GLN A 857 -46.96 -7.74 8.02
N TRP A 858 -47.96 -7.61 8.89
CA TRP A 858 -48.27 -6.34 9.54
C TRP A 858 -47.13 -5.87 10.44
N LEU A 859 -46.50 -6.77 11.21
CA LEU A 859 -45.32 -6.44 12.01
C LEU A 859 -44.18 -5.88 11.15
N HIS A 860 -43.90 -6.52 10.00
CA HIS A 860 -42.92 -6.04 9.02
C HIS A 860 -43.29 -4.66 8.47
N PHE A 861 -44.56 -4.44 8.09
CA PHE A 861 -45.02 -3.14 7.58
C PHE A 861 -44.95 -2.02 8.63
N VAL A 862 -45.29 -2.33 9.89
CA VAL A 862 -45.17 -1.39 11.01
C VAL A 862 -43.71 -1.03 11.23
N TRP A 863 -42.82 -2.01 11.30
CA TRP A 863 -41.38 -1.77 11.47
C TRP A 863 -40.80 -0.92 10.34
N GLY A 864 -41.06 -1.31 9.09
CA GLY A 864 -40.58 -0.59 7.91
C GLY A 864 -41.11 0.84 7.85
N GLY A 865 -42.40 1.05 8.19
CA GLY A 865 -43.02 2.37 8.21
C GLY A 865 -42.50 3.28 9.32
N LEU A 866 -42.34 2.75 10.54
CA LEU A 866 -41.76 3.50 11.67
C LEU A 866 -40.33 3.94 11.35
N MET A 867 -39.49 3.02 10.86
CA MET A 867 -38.11 3.32 10.44
C MET A 867 -38.06 4.44 9.40
N ALA A 868 -38.97 4.46 8.41
CA ALA A 868 -39.00 5.51 7.39
C ALA A 868 -39.37 6.88 7.98
N TYR A 869 -40.38 6.95 8.84
CA TYR A 869 -40.77 8.22 9.47
C TYR A 869 -39.72 8.74 10.46
N MET A 870 -39.04 7.83 11.15
CA MET A 870 -37.92 8.17 12.05
C MET A 870 -36.69 8.61 11.27
N ASP A 871 -36.35 7.95 10.16
CA ASP A 871 -35.26 8.38 9.28
C ASP A 871 -35.53 9.78 8.71
N PHE A 872 -36.78 10.11 8.38
CA PHE A 872 -37.15 11.48 7.98
C PHE A 872 -36.85 12.49 9.09
N TRP A 873 -37.27 12.20 10.32
CA TRP A 873 -36.98 13.05 11.48
C TRP A 873 -35.47 13.20 11.71
N TYR A 874 -34.71 12.11 11.65
CA TYR A 874 -33.25 12.11 11.74
C TYR A 874 -32.59 12.98 10.67
N ARG A 875 -32.96 12.81 9.39
CA ARG A 875 -32.38 13.56 8.25
C ARG A 875 -32.69 15.05 8.29
N THR A 876 -33.75 15.46 8.97
CA THR A 876 -34.06 16.87 9.20
C THR A 876 -33.25 17.51 10.34
N GLY A 877 -32.35 16.74 10.98
CA GLY A 877 -31.63 17.17 12.17
C GLY A 877 -32.55 17.25 13.39
N TYR A 878 -33.58 16.40 13.44
CA TYR A 878 -34.59 16.32 14.49
C TYR A 878 -35.54 17.53 14.58
N VAL A 879 -35.67 18.32 13.52
CA VAL A 879 -36.45 19.57 13.52
C VAL A 879 -37.88 19.38 13.00
N LEU A 880 -38.09 18.41 12.10
CA LEU A 880 -39.37 18.17 11.44
C LEU A 880 -39.72 16.70 11.45
N TYR A 881 -41.01 16.40 11.56
CA TYR A 881 -41.54 15.05 11.39
C TYR A 881 -42.84 15.07 10.59
N SER A 882 -43.28 13.91 10.08
CA SER A 882 -44.53 13.83 9.31
C SER A 882 -45.74 14.13 10.20
N ALA A 883 -46.55 15.12 9.80
CA ALA A 883 -47.75 15.51 10.52
C ALA A 883 -48.88 14.45 10.41
N ASN A 884 -48.85 13.65 9.35
CA ASN A 884 -49.88 12.67 9.04
C ASN A 884 -49.29 11.33 8.57
N PRO A 885 -48.57 10.60 9.46
CA PRO A 885 -48.01 9.30 9.11
C PRO A 885 -49.13 8.30 8.85
N SER A 886 -49.12 7.65 7.69
CA SER A 886 -50.19 6.75 7.23
C SER A 886 -49.71 5.76 6.17
N THR A 887 -50.46 4.68 5.99
CA THR A 887 -50.22 3.66 4.95
C THR A 887 -50.29 4.21 3.52
N LYS A 888 -50.93 5.37 3.32
CA LYS A 888 -51.03 6.06 2.02
C LYS A 888 -49.72 6.72 1.60
N ASN A 889 -48.84 7.03 2.54
CA ASN A 889 -47.58 7.74 2.31
C ASN A 889 -46.35 6.81 2.40
N LEU A 890 -46.55 5.50 2.29
CA LEU A 890 -45.51 4.50 2.44
C LEU A 890 -45.53 3.50 1.29
N ILE A 891 -44.34 3.21 0.75
CA ILE A 891 -44.09 2.04 -0.07
C ILE A 891 -43.15 1.15 0.74
N VAL A 892 -43.67 0.04 1.26
CA VAL A 892 -42.90 -0.95 2.01
C VAL A 892 -42.71 -2.18 1.12
N PRO A 893 -41.49 -2.71 0.96
CA PRO A 893 -41.28 -3.97 0.25
C PRO A 893 -42.15 -5.08 0.82
N ARG A 894 -42.80 -5.85 -0.07
CA ARG A 894 -43.74 -6.92 0.32
C ARG A 894 -43.09 -8.04 1.14
N TYR A 895 -41.80 -8.29 0.88
CA TYR A 895 -41.03 -9.33 1.53
C TYR A 895 -40.05 -8.73 2.54
N ASP A 896 -39.86 -9.42 3.66
CA ASP A 896 -39.01 -9.04 4.78
C ASP A 896 -37.50 -9.06 4.45
N TYR A 897 -37.08 -9.86 3.47
CA TYR A 897 -35.70 -9.86 2.96
C TYR A 897 -35.39 -8.68 2.02
N ALA A 898 -36.39 -7.88 1.63
CA ALA A 898 -36.20 -6.70 0.79
C ALA A 898 -36.18 -5.43 1.64
N THR A 899 -35.10 -4.67 1.55
CA THR A 899 -34.93 -3.37 2.23
C THR A 899 -35.31 -2.21 1.31
N GLY A 900 -35.66 -1.06 1.87
CA GLY A 900 -35.85 0.18 1.10
C GLY A 900 -37.27 0.74 1.16
N THR A 901 -37.85 0.82 2.36
CA THR A 901 -39.10 1.57 2.56
C THR A 901 -38.94 3.02 2.11
N ARG A 902 -39.90 3.52 1.33
CA ARG A 902 -39.91 4.89 0.83
C ARG A 902 -41.13 5.66 1.33
N LEU A 903 -40.93 6.96 1.55
CA LEU A 903 -42.00 7.95 1.70
C LEU A 903 -42.34 8.53 0.32
N ILE A 904 -43.63 8.74 0.08
CA ILE A 904 -44.16 9.23 -1.22
C ILE A 904 -44.31 10.76 -1.22
N SER A 905 -44.38 11.35 -0.03
CA SER A 905 -44.56 12.79 0.15
C SER A 905 -44.05 13.22 1.53
N ILE A 906 -43.41 14.38 1.55
CA ILE A 906 -42.99 15.07 2.78
C ILE A 906 -43.73 16.40 3.00
N SER A 907 -44.75 16.67 2.19
CA SER A 907 -45.47 17.95 2.20
C SER A 907 -46.19 18.19 3.52
N ASP A 908 -46.74 17.14 4.14
CA ASP A 908 -47.38 17.19 5.46
C ASP A 908 -46.32 17.06 6.57
N ARG A 909 -45.69 18.18 6.95
CA ARG A 909 -44.67 18.26 8.00
C ARG A 909 -45.10 19.11 9.19
N LYS A 910 -44.65 18.74 10.39
CA LYS A 910 -44.84 19.48 11.64
C LYS A 910 -43.51 19.70 12.32
N HIS A 911 -43.34 20.86 12.95
CA HIS A 911 -42.17 21.14 13.78
C HIS A 911 -42.15 20.22 15.01
N PHE A 912 -40.98 19.64 15.26
CA PHE A 912 -40.74 18.86 16.45
C PHE A 912 -40.83 19.75 17.70
N THR A 913 -41.64 19.34 18.66
CA THR A 913 -41.82 20.05 19.93
C THR A 913 -41.42 19.17 21.11
N THR A 914 -41.94 17.95 21.18
CA THR A 914 -41.70 16.99 22.26
C THR A 914 -41.66 15.56 21.70
N ILE A 915 -40.86 14.70 22.34
CA ILE A 915 -40.77 13.27 21.97
C ILE A 915 -42.13 12.58 22.12
N SER A 916 -42.91 12.93 23.15
CA SER A 916 -44.24 12.35 23.38
C SER A 916 -45.21 12.64 22.24
N ASP A 917 -45.30 13.90 21.78
CA ASP A 917 -46.16 14.28 20.64
C ASP A 917 -45.77 13.53 19.35
N PHE A 918 -44.47 13.40 19.09
CA PHE A 918 -43.95 12.64 17.95
C PHE A 918 -44.34 11.16 18.00
N VAL A 919 -44.05 10.51 19.14
CA VAL A 919 -44.32 9.08 19.36
C VAL A 919 -45.81 8.78 19.33
N PHE A 920 -46.63 9.59 19.99
CA PHE A 920 -48.09 9.43 19.98
C PHE A 920 -48.70 9.66 18.61
N THR A 921 -48.13 10.57 17.81
CA THR A 921 -48.58 10.78 16.42
C THR A 921 -48.29 9.54 15.57
N LEU A 922 -47.09 8.96 15.65
CA LEU A 922 -46.77 7.71 14.94
C LEU A 922 -47.65 6.56 15.38
N TYR A 923 -47.76 6.32 16.69
CA TYR A 923 -48.55 5.21 17.22
C TYR A 923 -50.04 5.35 16.87
N GLY A 924 -50.63 6.51 17.14
CA GLY A 924 -52.06 6.74 16.94
C GLY A 924 -52.47 6.80 15.47
N ARG A 925 -51.76 7.59 14.66
CA ARG A 925 -52.16 7.84 13.27
C ARG A 925 -51.72 6.76 12.29
N PHE A 926 -50.57 6.13 12.52
CA PHE A 926 -50.11 5.06 11.62
C PHE A 926 -50.58 3.68 12.08
N ILE A 927 -50.31 3.29 13.33
CA ILE A 927 -50.59 1.92 13.78
C ILE A 927 -52.07 1.74 14.12
N ILE A 928 -52.58 2.50 15.10
CA ILE A 928 -53.95 2.33 15.60
C ILE A 928 -55.00 2.58 14.52
N THR A 929 -54.83 3.63 13.72
CA THR A 929 -55.77 3.95 12.62
C THR A 929 -55.80 2.82 11.58
N SER A 930 -54.64 2.24 11.24
CA SER A 930 -54.59 1.12 10.29
C SER A 930 -55.23 -0.16 10.84
N GLU A 931 -55.04 -0.47 12.13
CA GLU A 931 -55.70 -1.63 12.77
C GLU A 931 -57.22 -1.44 12.88
N GLN A 932 -57.70 -0.20 13.00
CA GLN A 932 -59.13 0.12 12.95
C GLN A 932 -59.71 -0.04 11.55
N ASP A 933 -58.99 0.44 10.52
CA ASP A 933 -59.41 0.33 9.12
C ASP A 933 -59.41 -1.12 8.60
N TYR A 934 -58.62 -2.00 9.22
CA TYR A 934 -58.44 -3.40 8.85
C TYR A 934 -58.52 -4.35 10.08
N PRO A 935 -59.74 -4.71 10.54
CA PRO A 935 -59.97 -5.42 11.82
C PRO A 935 -59.28 -6.79 12.01
N GLY A 936 -58.77 -7.38 10.92
CA GLY A 936 -58.00 -8.62 10.94
C GLY A 936 -56.54 -8.43 11.39
N LEU A 937 -56.03 -7.19 11.40
CA LEU A 937 -54.70 -6.84 11.91
C LEU A 937 -54.83 -6.56 13.41
N LYS A 938 -54.21 -7.37 14.27
CA LYS A 938 -54.43 -7.29 15.73
C LYS A 938 -53.10 -7.35 16.48
N ARG A 939 -52.78 -6.27 17.21
CA ARG A 939 -51.89 -6.25 18.39
C ARG A 939 -50.48 -6.85 18.21
N MET A 940 -49.89 -6.77 17.02
CA MET A 940 -48.46 -7.07 16.84
C MET A 940 -47.58 -5.81 16.97
N GLY A 941 -48.11 -4.61 16.70
CA GLY A 941 -47.40 -3.33 16.75
C GLY A 941 -47.52 -2.59 18.08
N GLY A 942 -47.18 -3.23 19.20
CA GLY A 942 -47.23 -2.59 20.52
C GLY A 942 -46.17 -1.48 20.71
N TRP A 943 -46.17 -0.84 21.89
CA TRP A 943 -45.16 0.15 22.26
C TRP A 943 -43.72 -0.36 22.11
N GLU A 944 -43.50 -1.65 22.33
CA GLU A 944 -42.21 -2.33 22.21
C GLU A 944 -41.60 -2.16 20.81
N VAL A 945 -42.38 -2.29 19.74
CA VAL A 945 -41.90 -2.12 18.36
C VAL A 945 -41.50 -0.68 18.11
N LEU A 946 -42.29 0.27 18.63
CA LEU A 946 -42.02 1.70 18.48
C LEU A 946 -40.76 2.12 19.24
N PHE A 947 -40.57 1.65 20.47
CA PHE A 947 -39.37 1.93 21.26
C PHE A 947 -38.12 1.19 20.77
N THR A 948 -38.27 0.10 20.03
CA THR A 948 -37.13 -0.58 19.39
C THR A 948 -36.70 0.14 18.10
N ALA A 949 -37.63 0.84 17.44
CA ALA A 949 -37.32 1.64 16.26
C ALA A 949 -36.75 3.04 16.59
N LEU A 950 -37.12 3.62 17.74
CA LEU A 950 -36.53 4.85 18.32
C LEU A 950 -35.07 4.65 18.72
#